data_AF-A0A919UZW8-F1
#
_entry.id   AF-A0A919UZW8-F1
#
_cell.length_a   1.000
_cell.length_b   1.000
_cell.length_c   1.000
_cell.angle_alpha   90.00
_cell.angle_beta   90.00
_cell.angle_gamma   90.00
#
_symmetry.space_group_name_H-M   'P 1'
#
loop_
_entity.id
_entity.type
_entity.pdbx_description
1 polymer ?
#
loop_
_entity_poly.entity_id
_entity_poly.type
_entity_poly.pdbx_seq_one_letter_code
_entity_poly.pdbx_strand_id
1 'polypeptide(L)'
;MRRQRLDLGTIEAVLLDMDGTLVDSDAAVERAWTTWAKEYGVDTEQVLAIAHGNPAAHTVRRLLPHLVEEAVQAAARRQHALQYDDLAGVTAAPGAHALLAVLDRLGLPWAVVTSADGRLAKARLHAAGIDPPLLLTYDDVAAGKPDPEGYLAAAARLGIAPPACLVVEDSEPGLAAGRAAGMPVAALRGLPGELSPPDLGRLAHLLDRSRVRPWWRDAVGYQVYLPSFADGDGDGWGDLPGVSARLDYLAGLGVDVVWLTPFFRSPMRDHGYDVADHRAVDPSFGGEDALAELLAQAHRRGMRVIGDLVVNHTSDAHPWFAAAASSPADPHRDYYIWRDPAPDGGPPNNWLSHFGGPAWTLSPATGQYYLHLFRREQPDLNWRNPALVAEIDAVIEYWLARGLDGFRIDTAAYLIKDADLRDNPPLPAGELLPARGVTLDWRRQEHRHDIHQPGVHAVHERWRRIADRHDAFLVGEVYELDPVALARFVEDERLHSSFWFGLVETGWDADRIDTMIEAAVAASPRLSWVQGNHDRSRAVTRFGGGPRGRRRALALHVLMALLPGTFWLYQGEELGLGDGRVPPGHGADPLGAAQPEESRDGARTPMPWRPGPGLGFTTGRPWLPDGARGDGDTVAGQQDDPTSHLNTVGRLLSTRRRLAHLPAATDRLDRVALGAPVTAYRRGALWSVVNLRDTTVAELELPAPAVFDSDDPAVTPDRPRTGRVRLAPQQALLLAGGSTAPPTPDAATGPAGDAPAGRTA
;
A
#
# COMPACT_ATOMS: atom_id res chain seq x y z
N MET A 1 24.57 9.31 5.90
CA MET A 1 24.56 8.32 4.80
C MET A 1 23.35 7.41 5.01
N ARG A 2 22.36 7.43 4.11
CA ARG A 2 21.19 6.54 4.20
C ARG A 2 21.67 5.11 3.92
N ARG A 3 21.33 4.13 4.77
CA ARG A 3 21.47 2.70 4.42
C ARG A 3 20.68 2.49 3.13
N GLN A 4 21.36 2.02 2.08
CA GLN A 4 20.70 1.65 0.84
C GLN A 4 19.85 0.42 1.17
N ARG A 5 18.51 0.56 1.08
CA ARG A 5 17.56 -0.50 1.45
C ARG A 5 17.65 -1.64 0.42
N LEU A 6 17.51 -2.88 0.91
CA LEU A 6 17.50 -4.08 0.09
C LEU A 6 16.22 -4.13 -0.76
N ASP A 7 16.37 -4.18 -2.09
CA ASP A 7 15.28 -4.45 -3.03
C ASP A 7 15.26 -5.95 -3.38
N LEU A 8 14.29 -6.69 -2.84
CA LEU A 8 14.17 -8.12 -3.13
C LEU A 8 13.82 -8.41 -4.60
N GLY A 9 13.38 -7.40 -5.36
CA GLY A 9 13.12 -7.52 -6.79
C GLY A 9 14.39 -7.56 -7.65
N THR A 10 15.56 -7.22 -7.10
CA THR A 10 16.85 -7.26 -7.81
C THR A 10 17.69 -8.50 -7.47
N ILE A 11 17.27 -9.30 -6.50
CA ILE A 11 17.93 -10.56 -6.16
C ILE A 11 17.82 -11.52 -7.36
N GLU A 12 18.84 -12.32 -7.62
CA GLU A 12 18.86 -13.32 -8.69
C GLU A 12 19.14 -14.71 -8.15
N ALA A 13 19.68 -14.85 -6.93
CA ALA A 13 19.87 -16.15 -6.27
C ALA A 13 19.75 -16.06 -4.74
N VAL A 14 19.46 -17.18 -4.07
CA VAL A 14 19.39 -17.28 -2.60
C VAL A 14 20.36 -18.33 -2.07
N LEU A 15 21.28 -17.92 -1.18
CA LEU A 15 22.27 -18.78 -0.56
C LEU A 15 21.89 -19.01 0.91
N LEU A 16 21.65 -20.26 1.27
CA LEU A 16 21.02 -20.64 2.53
C LEU A 16 22.06 -21.34 3.41
N ASP A 17 22.19 -20.92 4.67
CA ASP A 17 22.79 -21.83 5.66
C ASP A 17 21.87 -23.04 5.91
N MET A 18 22.45 -24.11 6.44
CA MET A 18 21.75 -25.35 6.71
C MET A 18 21.21 -25.41 8.14
N ASP A 19 22.08 -25.35 9.15
CA ASP A 19 21.73 -25.70 10.52
C ASP A 19 21.14 -24.49 11.23
N GLY A 20 19.93 -24.60 11.80
CA GLY A 20 19.23 -23.47 12.42
C GLY A 20 18.60 -22.48 11.43
N THR A 21 18.96 -22.60 10.14
CA THR A 21 18.34 -21.90 9.02
C THR A 21 17.35 -22.80 8.25
N LEU A 22 17.80 -23.77 7.44
CA LEU A 22 16.94 -24.67 6.66
C LEU A 22 16.48 -25.91 7.42
N VAL A 23 17.31 -26.38 8.35
CA VAL A 23 17.13 -27.61 9.11
C VAL A 23 17.12 -27.27 10.59
N ASP A 24 16.09 -27.73 11.31
CA ASP A 24 16.09 -27.75 12.76
C ASP A 24 16.86 -28.98 13.24
N SER A 25 18.08 -28.76 13.74
CA SER A 25 18.98 -29.80 14.24
C SER A 25 19.31 -29.62 15.73
N ASP A 26 18.72 -28.65 16.41
CA ASP A 26 19.10 -28.25 17.77
C ASP A 26 18.99 -29.42 18.75
N ALA A 27 17.87 -30.15 18.73
CA ALA A 27 17.66 -31.28 19.62
C ALA A 27 18.69 -32.41 19.41
N ALA A 28 19.12 -32.66 18.17
CA ALA A 28 20.13 -33.67 17.86
C ALA A 28 21.53 -33.20 18.29
N VAL A 29 21.85 -31.93 18.05
CA VAL A 29 23.09 -31.27 18.49
C VAL A 29 23.22 -31.32 20.02
N GLU A 30 22.15 -30.98 20.75
CA GLU A 30 22.15 -30.97 22.21
C GLU A 30 22.33 -32.38 22.81
N ARG A 31 21.72 -33.41 22.21
CA ARG A 31 21.92 -34.81 22.64
C ARG A 31 23.34 -35.30 22.38
N ALA A 32 23.90 -34.94 21.22
CA ALA A 32 25.29 -35.25 20.90
C ALA A 32 26.26 -34.57 21.88
N TRP A 33 26.05 -33.29 22.19
CA TRP A 33 26.85 -32.57 23.18
C TRP A 33 26.65 -33.07 24.61
N THR A 34 25.44 -33.48 24.99
CA THR A 34 25.18 -34.11 26.29
C THR A 34 25.91 -35.44 26.43
N THR A 35 25.93 -36.25 25.37
CA THR A 35 26.65 -37.52 25.34
C THR A 35 28.16 -37.28 25.38
N TRP A 36 28.64 -36.32 24.58
CA TRP A 36 30.04 -35.89 24.58
C TRP A 36 30.49 -35.35 25.95
N ALA A 37 29.69 -34.50 26.60
CA ALA A 37 30.01 -33.94 27.91
C ALA A 37 30.20 -35.04 28.95
N LYS A 38 29.33 -36.07 28.93
CA LYS A 38 29.47 -37.26 29.78
C LYS A 38 30.74 -38.06 29.47
N GLU A 39 31.09 -38.23 28.19
CA GLU A 39 32.30 -38.95 27.77
C GLU A 39 33.60 -38.24 28.19
N TYR A 40 33.62 -36.91 28.16
CA TYR A 40 34.80 -36.09 28.45
C TYR A 40 34.82 -35.50 29.86
N GLY A 41 33.84 -35.83 30.70
CA GLY A 41 33.77 -35.39 32.10
C GLY A 41 33.54 -33.88 32.27
N VAL A 42 32.84 -33.26 31.31
CA VAL A 42 32.50 -31.83 31.30
C VAL A 42 31.06 -31.64 31.75
N ASP A 43 30.78 -30.55 32.46
CA ASP A 43 29.42 -30.21 32.83
C ASP A 43 28.54 -29.94 31.60
N THR A 44 27.37 -30.58 31.54
CA THR A 44 26.50 -30.53 30.36
C THR A 44 25.89 -29.14 30.18
N GLU A 45 25.50 -28.46 31.26
CA GLU A 45 24.92 -27.12 31.19
C GLU A 45 25.96 -26.13 30.65
N GLN A 46 27.22 -26.25 31.10
CA GLN A 46 28.34 -25.47 30.59
C GLN A 46 28.61 -25.71 29.10
N VAL A 47 28.48 -26.95 28.61
CA VAL A 47 28.66 -27.27 27.19
C VAL A 47 27.54 -26.64 26.35
N LEU A 48 26.28 -26.85 26.74
CA LEU A 48 25.12 -26.39 25.97
C LEU A 48 25.04 -24.86 25.91
N ALA A 49 25.46 -24.15 26.97
CA ALA A 49 25.50 -22.69 27.00
C ALA A 49 26.39 -22.05 25.93
N ILE A 50 27.30 -22.83 25.33
CA ILE A 50 28.33 -22.30 24.44
C ILE A 50 28.50 -23.08 23.12
N ALA A 51 27.84 -24.24 23.00
CA ALA A 51 27.98 -25.16 21.88
C ALA A 51 27.28 -24.68 20.60
N HIS A 52 26.11 -24.04 20.75
CA HIS A 52 25.32 -23.53 19.64
C HIS A 52 26.08 -22.44 18.86
N GLY A 53 26.08 -22.53 17.53
CA GLY A 53 26.71 -21.56 16.62
C GLY A 53 28.26 -21.54 16.60
N ASN A 54 28.94 -22.42 17.33
CA ASN A 54 30.41 -22.48 17.38
C ASN A 54 30.94 -23.78 16.75
N PRO A 55 32.06 -23.74 15.98
CA PRO A 55 32.72 -24.96 15.51
C PRO A 55 33.07 -25.89 16.67
N ALA A 56 32.87 -27.20 16.52
CA ALA A 56 33.12 -28.16 17.59
C ALA A 56 34.52 -28.05 18.19
N ALA A 57 35.56 -27.88 17.35
CA ALA A 57 36.93 -27.67 17.81
C ALA A 57 37.12 -26.39 18.66
N HIS A 58 36.40 -25.31 18.33
CA HIS A 58 36.42 -24.08 19.13
C HIS A 58 35.77 -24.32 20.50
N THR A 59 34.61 -24.96 20.53
CA THR A 59 33.89 -25.31 21.77
C THR A 59 34.73 -26.23 22.66
N VAL A 60 35.32 -27.28 22.10
CA VAL A 60 36.22 -28.20 22.81
C VAL A 60 37.42 -27.45 23.39
N ARG A 61 38.06 -26.55 22.63
CA ARG A 61 39.22 -25.79 23.10
C ARG A 61 38.88 -24.85 24.26
N ARG A 62 37.68 -24.28 24.27
CA ARG A 62 37.21 -23.42 25.37
C ARG A 62 36.88 -24.24 26.63
N LEU A 63 36.28 -25.41 26.48
CA LEU A 63 35.90 -26.30 27.59
C LEU A 63 37.11 -27.04 28.19
N LEU A 64 38.05 -27.44 27.34
CA LEU A 64 39.22 -28.24 27.69
C LEU A 64 40.51 -27.56 27.19
N PRO A 65 40.88 -26.38 27.76
CA PRO A 65 42.01 -25.58 27.27
C PRO A 65 43.38 -26.24 27.45
N HIS A 66 43.45 -27.31 28.25
CA HIS A 66 44.67 -28.09 28.49
C HIS A 66 44.98 -29.10 27.38
N LEU A 67 44.02 -29.36 26.46
CA LEU A 67 44.23 -30.31 25.37
C LEU A 67 45.17 -29.74 24.29
N VAL A 68 46.11 -30.57 23.85
CA VAL A 68 46.92 -30.32 22.66
C VAL A 68 46.06 -30.38 21.39
N GLU A 69 46.52 -29.75 20.29
CA GLU A 69 45.74 -29.63 19.04
C GLU A 69 45.17 -30.96 18.55
N GLU A 70 45.98 -31.99 18.50
CA GLU A 70 45.55 -33.31 18.03
C GLU A 70 44.40 -33.89 18.85
N ALA A 71 44.42 -33.68 20.18
CA ALA A 71 43.38 -34.13 21.09
C ALA A 71 42.09 -33.29 20.99
N VAL A 72 42.22 -31.98 20.77
CA VAL A 72 41.06 -31.11 20.47
C VAL A 72 40.37 -31.57 19.19
N GLN A 73 41.14 -31.85 18.14
CA GLN A 73 40.60 -32.33 16.88
C GLN A 73 39.99 -33.73 17.01
N ALA A 74 40.57 -34.63 17.82
CA ALA A 74 39.98 -35.94 18.09
C ALA A 74 38.64 -35.83 18.83
N ALA A 75 38.56 -34.97 19.84
CA ALA A 75 37.33 -34.76 20.60
C ALA A 75 36.24 -34.06 19.78
N ALA A 76 36.61 -33.12 18.90
CA ALA A 76 35.70 -32.51 17.95
C ALA A 76 35.15 -33.55 16.95
N ARG A 77 36.02 -34.43 16.40
CA ARG A 77 35.58 -35.55 15.54
C ARG A 77 34.64 -36.50 16.27
N ARG A 78 34.86 -36.78 17.57
CA ARG A 78 33.93 -37.60 18.36
C ARG A 78 32.56 -36.93 18.49
N GLN A 79 32.53 -35.62 18.67
CA GLN A 79 31.29 -34.87 18.73
C GLN A 79 30.54 -34.90 17.39
N HIS A 80 31.23 -34.75 16.25
CA HIS A 80 30.63 -34.95 14.93
C HIS A 80 30.12 -36.39 14.75
N ALA A 81 30.87 -37.39 15.24
CA ALA A 81 30.47 -38.80 15.18
C ALA A 81 29.13 -39.06 15.86
N LEU A 82 28.95 -38.51 17.06
CA LEU A 82 27.69 -38.60 17.81
C LEU A 82 26.51 -37.94 17.08
N GLN A 83 26.77 -36.90 16.29
CA GLN A 83 25.74 -36.25 15.46
C GLN A 83 25.38 -37.07 14.22
N TYR A 84 26.30 -37.89 13.67
CA TYR A 84 25.96 -38.80 12.57
C TYR A 84 25.06 -39.96 13.04
N ASP A 85 25.31 -40.45 14.25
CA ASP A 85 24.66 -41.65 14.79
C ASP A 85 23.23 -41.38 15.28
N ASP A 86 22.88 -40.11 15.54
CA ASP A 86 21.57 -39.68 16.04
C ASP A 86 20.99 -38.51 15.23
N LEU A 87 20.18 -38.85 14.22
CA LEU A 87 19.40 -37.90 13.43
C LEU A 87 17.95 -37.78 13.90
N ALA A 88 17.60 -38.35 15.06
CA ALA A 88 16.21 -38.35 15.53
C ALA A 88 15.73 -36.91 15.78
N GLY A 89 14.59 -36.54 15.22
CA GLY A 89 14.05 -35.18 15.37
C GLY A 89 14.76 -34.11 14.54
N VAL A 90 15.68 -34.46 13.64
CA VAL A 90 16.15 -33.54 12.58
C VAL A 90 15.01 -33.39 11.58
N THR A 91 14.48 -32.17 11.46
CA THR A 91 13.38 -31.85 10.55
C THR A 91 13.65 -30.57 9.80
N ALA A 92 12.93 -30.31 8.72
CA ALA A 92 12.99 -29.01 8.06
C ALA A 92 12.53 -27.89 9.01
N ALA A 93 13.23 -26.76 8.99
CA ALA A 93 12.87 -25.60 9.80
C ALA A 93 11.49 -25.04 9.40
N PRO A 94 10.77 -24.37 10.31
CA PRO A 94 9.50 -23.73 10.00
C PRO A 94 9.59 -22.83 8.76
N GLY A 95 8.77 -23.12 7.75
CA GLY A 95 8.72 -22.37 6.50
C GLY A 95 9.76 -22.75 5.44
N ALA A 96 10.70 -23.67 5.72
CA ALA A 96 11.74 -24.08 4.76
C ALA A 96 11.15 -24.60 3.44
N HIS A 97 10.23 -25.58 3.50
CA HIS A 97 9.58 -26.10 2.29
C HIS A 97 8.78 -25.05 1.52
N ALA A 98 8.15 -24.10 2.23
CA ALA A 98 7.41 -23.02 1.58
C ALA A 98 8.36 -22.08 0.82
N LEU A 99 9.51 -21.74 1.43
CA LEU A 99 10.56 -20.97 0.75
C LEU A 99 11.08 -21.69 -0.48
N LEU A 100 11.49 -22.97 -0.35
CA LEU A 100 12.03 -23.72 -1.48
C LEU A 100 11.02 -23.82 -2.64
N ALA A 101 9.74 -24.09 -2.34
CA ALA A 101 8.68 -24.11 -3.35
C ALA A 101 8.50 -22.74 -4.06
N VAL A 102 8.67 -21.63 -3.34
CA VAL A 102 8.66 -20.28 -3.94
C VAL A 102 9.87 -20.07 -4.83
N LEU A 103 11.08 -20.45 -4.37
CA LEU A 103 12.30 -20.31 -5.17
C LEU A 103 12.19 -21.09 -6.49
N ASP A 104 11.72 -22.33 -6.43
CA ASP A 104 11.51 -23.18 -7.60
C ASP A 104 10.46 -22.59 -8.55
N ARG A 105 9.32 -22.13 -8.02
CA ARG A 105 8.25 -21.51 -8.83
C ARG A 105 8.70 -20.21 -9.50
N LEU A 106 9.54 -19.43 -8.84
CA LEU A 106 10.12 -18.21 -9.38
C LEU A 106 11.31 -18.47 -10.32
N GLY A 107 11.80 -19.72 -10.38
CA GLY A 107 13.01 -20.07 -11.10
C GLY A 107 14.25 -19.38 -10.53
N LEU A 108 14.27 -19.05 -9.24
CA LEU A 108 15.42 -18.44 -8.57
C LEU A 108 16.42 -19.54 -8.15
N PRO A 109 17.64 -19.56 -8.71
CA PRO A 109 18.68 -20.47 -8.27
C PRO A 109 18.96 -20.31 -6.78
N TRP A 110 19.21 -21.42 -6.11
CA TRP A 110 19.57 -21.41 -4.70
C TRP A 110 20.66 -22.43 -4.40
N ALA A 111 21.35 -22.26 -3.28
CA ALA A 111 22.39 -23.17 -2.83
C ALA A 111 22.41 -23.25 -1.31
N VAL A 112 22.91 -24.37 -0.79
CA VAL A 112 23.24 -24.51 0.63
C VAL A 112 24.73 -24.27 0.82
N VAL A 113 25.08 -23.39 1.76
CA VAL A 113 26.45 -23.12 2.16
C VAL A 113 26.56 -23.35 3.66
N THR A 114 27.26 -24.39 4.10
CA THR A 114 27.29 -24.81 5.51
C THR A 114 28.71 -25.02 6.03
N SER A 115 28.90 -24.83 7.33
CA SER A 115 30.14 -25.18 8.05
C SER A 115 30.21 -26.67 8.44
N ALA A 116 29.16 -27.45 8.16
CA ALA A 116 29.17 -28.89 8.33
C ALA A 116 30.05 -29.55 7.26
N ASP A 117 30.64 -30.71 7.57
CA ASP A 117 31.28 -31.56 6.57
C ASP A 117 30.25 -32.20 5.62
N GLY A 118 30.72 -32.66 4.47
CA GLY A 118 29.89 -33.21 3.40
C GLY A 118 29.03 -34.41 3.82
N ARG A 119 29.46 -35.19 4.82
CA ARG A 119 28.71 -36.36 5.31
C ARG A 119 27.57 -35.91 6.21
N LEU A 120 27.83 -34.99 7.15
CA LEU A 120 26.82 -34.49 8.09
C LEU A 120 25.72 -33.73 7.34
N ALA A 121 26.14 -32.84 6.43
CA ALA A 121 25.23 -32.00 5.68
C ALA A 121 24.22 -32.82 4.87
N LYS A 122 24.70 -33.81 4.11
CA LYS A 122 23.84 -34.70 3.32
C LYS A 122 22.88 -35.50 4.19
N ALA A 123 23.35 -36.01 5.33
CA ALA A 123 22.53 -36.80 6.23
C ALA A 123 21.37 -35.97 6.82
N ARG A 124 21.64 -34.73 7.24
CA ARG A 124 20.64 -33.81 7.80
C ARG A 124 19.64 -33.32 6.77
N LEU A 125 20.12 -32.89 5.61
CA LEU A 125 19.27 -32.45 4.50
C LEU A 125 18.33 -33.58 4.07
N HIS A 126 18.84 -34.80 3.92
CA HIS A 126 18.02 -35.97 3.61
C HIS A 126 16.99 -36.27 4.70
N ALA A 127 17.36 -36.22 5.98
CA ALA A 127 16.42 -36.40 7.10
C ALA A 127 15.32 -35.34 7.11
N ALA A 128 15.65 -34.09 6.73
CA ALA A 128 14.71 -32.99 6.60
C ALA A 128 13.86 -33.03 5.30
N GLY A 129 14.15 -33.95 4.37
CA GLY A 129 13.47 -34.04 3.08
C GLY A 129 13.89 -32.97 2.06
N ILE A 130 15.09 -32.41 2.19
CA ILE A 130 15.62 -31.32 1.35
C ILE A 130 16.76 -31.85 0.48
N ASP A 131 16.71 -31.59 -0.82
CA ASP A 131 17.77 -31.92 -1.78
C ASP A 131 18.23 -30.64 -2.51
N PRO A 132 19.39 -30.05 -2.14
CA PRO A 132 19.81 -28.79 -2.72
C PRO A 132 20.43 -28.97 -4.12
N PRO A 133 20.12 -28.08 -5.08
CA PRO A 133 20.72 -28.14 -6.42
C PRO A 133 22.22 -27.84 -6.39
N LEU A 134 22.71 -27.14 -5.36
CA LEU A 134 24.11 -26.90 -5.09
C LEU A 134 24.36 -26.92 -3.58
N LEU A 135 25.34 -27.72 -3.15
CA LEU A 135 25.79 -27.81 -1.76
C LEU A 135 27.28 -27.47 -1.68
N LEU A 136 27.61 -26.49 -0.84
CA LEU A 136 28.96 -26.14 -0.41
C LEU A 136 29.10 -26.46 1.07
N THR A 137 30.10 -27.25 1.40
CA THR A 137 30.41 -27.69 2.75
C THR A 137 31.77 -27.19 3.19
N TYR A 138 32.13 -27.43 4.45
CA TYR A 138 33.48 -27.13 4.94
C TYR A 138 34.58 -27.81 4.11
N ASP A 139 34.28 -28.97 3.51
CA ASP A 139 35.24 -29.71 2.67
C ASP A 139 35.51 -29.02 1.31
N ASP A 140 34.68 -28.05 0.91
CA ASP A 140 34.76 -27.38 -0.39
C ASP A 140 35.55 -26.06 -0.36
N VAL A 141 36.01 -25.60 0.82
CA VAL A 141 36.64 -24.28 1.02
C VAL A 141 37.93 -24.38 1.83
N ALA A 142 38.87 -23.46 1.60
CA ALA A 142 40.10 -23.37 2.39
C ALA A 142 39.87 -22.67 3.74
N ALA A 143 38.95 -21.71 3.79
CA ALA A 143 38.55 -20.98 5.00
C ALA A 143 37.02 -21.02 5.17
N GLY A 144 36.56 -21.49 6.34
CA GLY A 144 35.14 -21.49 6.70
C GLY A 144 34.66 -20.13 7.24
N LYS A 145 33.34 -20.00 7.43
CA LYS A 145 32.69 -18.82 8.01
C LYS A 145 33.41 -18.39 9.31
N PRO A 146 33.74 -17.10 9.52
CA PRO A 146 33.20 -15.91 8.85
C PRO A 146 33.91 -15.49 7.54
N ASP A 147 34.82 -16.32 7.00
CA ASP A 147 35.41 -16.04 5.69
C ASP A 147 34.36 -16.11 4.56
N PRO A 148 34.35 -15.19 3.57
CA PRO A 148 33.37 -15.18 2.49
C PRO A 148 33.54 -16.27 1.43
N GLU A 149 34.62 -17.07 1.46
CA GLU A 149 34.98 -18.04 0.42
C GLU A 149 33.80 -18.95 0.00
N GLY A 150 33.08 -19.52 0.96
CA GLY A 150 31.96 -20.44 0.66
C GLY A 150 30.81 -19.77 -0.10
N TYR A 151 30.45 -18.54 0.29
CA TYR A 151 29.38 -17.79 -0.39
C TYR A 151 29.83 -17.31 -1.78
N LEU A 152 31.06 -16.82 -1.92
CA LEU A 152 31.64 -16.43 -3.21
C LEU A 152 31.73 -17.61 -4.17
N ALA A 153 32.12 -18.79 -3.68
CA ALA A 153 32.19 -20.02 -4.46
C ALA A 153 30.79 -20.46 -4.94
N ALA A 154 29.77 -20.36 -4.08
CA ALA A 154 28.39 -20.66 -4.46
C ALA A 154 27.88 -19.70 -5.54
N ALA A 155 28.04 -18.39 -5.37
CA ALA A 155 27.66 -17.39 -6.37
C ALA A 155 28.35 -17.62 -7.72
N ALA A 156 29.66 -17.92 -7.70
CA ALA A 156 30.42 -18.22 -8.90
C ALA A 156 29.92 -19.48 -9.62
N ARG A 157 29.58 -20.56 -8.89
CA ARG A 157 29.02 -21.78 -9.46
C ARG A 157 27.61 -21.58 -10.03
N LEU A 158 26.82 -20.66 -9.46
CA LEU A 158 25.51 -20.27 -9.99
C LEU A 158 25.60 -19.27 -11.15
N GLY A 159 26.76 -18.65 -11.37
CA GLY A 159 26.96 -17.63 -12.42
C GLY A 159 26.33 -16.27 -12.09
N ILE A 160 26.09 -15.99 -10.81
CA ILE A 160 25.39 -14.77 -10.35
C ILE A 160 26.38 -13.84 -9.63
N ALA A 161 26.23 -12.54 -9.84
CA ALA A 161 27.06 -11.54 -9.17
C ALA A 161 26.76 -11.50 -7.66
N PRO A 162 27.77 -11.35 -6.77
CA PRO A 162 27.54 -11.35 -5.33
C PRO A 162 26.47 -10.35 -4.84
N PRO A 163 26.41 -9.09 -5.31
CA PRO A 163 25.37 -8.16 -4.87
C PRO A 163 23.93 -8.58 -5.23
N ALA A 164 23.75 -9.51 -6.16
CA ALA A 164 22.47 -10.09 -6.55
C ALA A 164 22.14 -11.41 -5.83
N CYS A 165 23.03 -11.90 -4.95
CA CYS A 165 22.78 -13.08 -4.11
C CYS A 165 22.28 -12.66 -2.73
N LEU A 166 21.15 -13.19 -2.27
CA LEU A 166 20.69 -13.01 -0.89
C LEU A 166 21.21 -14.15 -0.02
N VAL A 167 21.97 -13.84 1.03
CA VAL A 167 22.39 -14.84 2.04
C VAL A 167 21.37 -14.92 3.16
N VAL A 168 20.92 -16.11 3.54
CA VAL A 168 20.01 -16.33 4.67
C VAL A 168 20.74 -17.14 5.74
N GLU A 169 20.79 -16.59 6.96
CA GLU A 169 21.65 -17.08 8.03
C GLU A 169 21.02 -16.84 9.41
N ASP A 170 21.37 -17.71 10.36
CA ASP A 170 20.94 -17.65 11.75
C ASP A 170 22.11 -17.46 12.73
N SER A 171 23.33 -17.25 12.22
CA SER A 171 24.56 -17.11 13.02
C SER A 171 25.35 -15.82 12.71
N GLU A 172 25.97 -15.21 13.73
CA GLU A 172 26.84 -14.03 13.52
C GLU A 172 28.02 -14.30 12.56
N PRO A 173 28.76 -15.43 12.66
CA PRO A 173 29.83 -15.72 11.71
C PRO A 173 29.33 -15.85 10.26
N GLY A 174 28.15 -16.44 10.09
CA GLY A 174 27.53 -16.58 8.78
C GLY A 174 27.07 -15.27 8.16
N LEU A 175 26.42 -14.42 8.95
CA LEU A 175 26.06 -13.05 8.53
C LEU A 175 27.31 -12.22 8.20
N ALA A 176 28.40 -12.39 8.95
CA ALA A 176 29.68 -11.73 8.66
C ALA A 176 30.28 -12.19 7.32
N ALA A 177 30.23 -13.50 7.03
CA ALA A 177 30.69 -14.06 5.77
C ALA A 177 29.88 -13.52 4.57
N GLY A 178 28.55 -13.48 4.67
CA GLY A 178 27.70 -12.92 3.60
C GLY A 178 28.00 -11.45 3.31
N ARG A 179 28.15 -10.62 4.37
CA ARG A 179 28.53 -9.21 4.22
C ARG A 179 29.93 -9.04 3.64
N ALA A 180 30.89 -9.85 4.07
CA ALA A 180 32.25 -9.84 3.53
C ALA A 180 32.29 -10.25 2.05
N ALA A 181 31.34 -11.08 1.60
CA ALA A 181 31.16 -11.44 0.20
C ALA A 181 30.50 -10.32 -0.65
N GLY A 182 30.09 -9.20 -0.04
CA GLY A 182 29.38 -8.11 -0.72
C GLY A 182 27.93 -8.44 -1.03
N MET A 183 27.34 -9.39 -0.30
CA MET A 183 25.96 -9.87 -0.48
C MET A 183 25.04 -9.28 0.59
N PRO A 184 23.80 -8.88 0.26
CA PRO A 184 22.79 -8.59 1.28
C PRO A 184 22.47 -9.83 2.13
N VAL A 185 22.21 -9.65 3.43
CA VAL A 185 21.92 -10.75 4.36
C VAL A 185 20.53 -10.63 5.00
N ALA A 186 19.81 -11.76 5.02
CA ALA A 186 18.57 -11.98 5.76
C ALA A 186 18.88 -12.80 7.03
N ALA A 187 18.64 -12.21 8.19
CA ALA A 187 19.00 -12.78 9.49
C ALA A 187 17.79 -13.40 10.20
N LEU A 188 17.92 -14.64 10.64
CA LEU A 188 16.90 -15.37 11.41
C LEU A 188 17.19 -15.33 12.92
N ARG A 189 16.31 -15.95 13.71
CA ARG A 189 16.46 -16.15 15.17
C ARG A 189 16.73 -14.85 15.96
N GLY A 190 16.18 -13.73 15.49
CA GLY A 190 16.29 -12.43 16.16
C GLY A 190 17.62 -11.69 15.94
N LEU A 191 18.50 -12.20 15.07
CA LEU A 191 19.74 -11.52 14.71
C LEU A 191 19.50 -10.31 13.78
N PRO A 192 20.38 -9.30 13.81
CA PRO A 192 20.28 -8.13 12.94
C PRO A 192 20.83 -8.38 11.53
N GLY A 193 19.95 -8.35 10.53
CA GLY A 193 20.28 -8.40 9.09
C GLY A 193 19.91 -7.10 8.35
N GLU A 194 20.21 -7.00 7.05
CA GLU A 194 19.54 -6.00 6.20
C GLU A 194 18.05 -6.32 6.05
N LEU A 195 17.70 -7.60 6.14
CA LEU A 195 16.35 -8.12 6.37
C LEU A 195 16.37 -9.03 7.61
N SER A 196 15.34 -9.00 8.47
CA SER A 196 15.23 -9.89 9.63
C SER A 196 13.83 -10.51 9.69
N PRO A 197 13.52 -11.49 8.82
CA PRO A 197 12.21 -12.13 8.85
C PRO A 197 12.07 -13.02 10.10
N PRO A 198 10.85 -13.13 10.68
CA PRO A 198 10.63 -13.98 11.86
C PRO A 198 10.84 -15.46 11.58
N ASP A 199 10.61 -15.91 10.34
CA ASP A 199 10.79 -17.28 9.86
C ASP A 199 11.00 -17.31 8.33
N LEU A 200 11.32 -18.49 7.79
CA LEU A 200 11.49 -18.68 6.34
C LEU A 200 10.18 -18.55 5.56
N GLY A 201 9.02 -18.76 6.18
CA GLY A 201 7.72 -18.57 5.55
C GLY A 201 7.45 -17.10 5.21
N ARG A 202 7.84 -16.18 6.10
CA ARG A 202 7.77 -14.73 5.81
C ARG A 202 8.74 -14.35 4.70
N LEU A 203 9.96 -14.91 4.69
CA LEU A 203 10.90 -14.67 3.58
C LEU A 203 10.34 -15.16 2.24
N ALA A 204 9.74 -16.35 2.21
CA ALA A 204 9.09 -16.90 1.02
C ALA A 204 8.02 -15.95 0.48
N HIS A 205 7.13 -15.46 1.36
CA HIS A 205 6.09 -14.50 1.02
C HIS A 205 6.66 -13.19 0.45
N LEU A 206 7.73 -12.67 1.05
CA LEU A 206 8.39 -11.44 0.61
C LEU A 206 9.01 -11.58 -0.79
N LEU A 207 9.71 -12.69 -1.04
CA LEU A 207 10.33 -12.98 -2.34
C LEU A 207 9.29 -13.20 -3.44
N ASP A 208 8.19 -13.87 -3.13
CA ASP A 208 7.11 -14.05 -4.09
C ASP A 208 6.50 -12.72 -4.54
N ARG A 209 6.19 -11.87 -3.56
CA ARG A 209 5.56 -10.57 -3.83
C ARG A 209 6.51 -9.54 -4.42
N SER A 210 7.83 -9.70 -4.29
CA SER A 210 8.78 -8.81 -4.96
C SER A 210 8.82 -9.04 -6.48
N ARG A 211 8.39 -10.21 -6.95
CA ARG A 211 8.40 -10.60 -8.37
C ARG A 211 7.06 -10.42 -9.08
N VAL A 212 5.96 -10.48 -8.33
CA VAL A 212 4.62 -10.22 -8.86
C VAL A 212 4.33 -8.73 -8.73
N ARG A 213 4.02 -8.08 -9.85
CA ARG A 213 3.56 -6.68 -9.81
C ARG A 213 2.22 -6.64 -9.06
N PRO A 214 2.12 -5.97 -7.91
CA PRO A 214 0.88 -5.98 -7.13
C PRO A 214 -0.26 -5.37 -7.95
N TRP A 215 -1.46 -5.97 -7.85
CA TRP A 215 -2.61 -5.56 -8.67
C TRP A 215 -2.95 -4.07 -8.51
N TRP A 216 -2.71 -3.49 -7.33
CA TRP A 216 -3.00 -2.09 -7.02
C TRP A 216 -1.98 -1.10 -7.60
N ARG A 217 -0.76 -1.53 -7.95
CA ARG A 217 0.34 -0.61 -8.31
C ARG A 217 0.04 0.23 -9.55
N ASP A 218 -0.82 -0.28 -10.44
CA ASP A 218 -1.25 0.41 -11.66
C ASP A 218 -2.76 0.32 -11.83
N ALA A 219 -3.49 0.03 -10.76
CA ALA A 219 -4.94 0.03 -10.81
C ALA A 219 -5.47 1.43 -11.11
N VAL A 220 -6.60 1.48 -11.80
CA VAL A 220 -7.46 2.66 -11.87
C VAL A 220 -8.47 2.54 -10.73
N GLY A 221 -8.33 3.41 -9.74
CA GLY A 221 -9.24 3.51 -8.62
C GLY A 221 -10.36 4.51 -8.86
N TYR A 222 -11.54 4.24 -8.32
CA TYR A 222 -12.70 5.13 -8.42
C TYR A 222 -13.31 5.34 -7.03
N GLN A 223 -13.25 6.56 -6.53
CA GLN A 223 -13.87 6.95 -5.26
C GLN A 223 -15.36 7.21 -5.46
N VAL A 224 -16.17 6.44 -4.73
CA VAL A 224 -17.61 6.57 -4.60
C VAL A 224 -17.91 7.22 -3.25
N TYR A 225 -18.36 8.48 -3.30
CA TYR A 225 -18.98 9.12 -2.14
C TYR A 225 -20.43 8.64 -2.06
N LEU A 226 -20.64 7.64 -1.21
CA LEU A 226 -21.82 6.80 -1.17
C LEU A 226 -23.13 7.59 -1.15
N PRO A 227 -23.32 8.63 -0.30
CA PRO A 227 -24.56 9.41 -0.27
C PRO A 227 -25.00 10.05 -1.58
N SER A 228 -24.09 10.23 -2.55
CA SER A 228 -24.36 11.02 -3.76
C SER A 228 -24.09 10.28 -5.05
N PHE A 229 -23.79 8.98 -5.01
CA PHE A 229 -23.45 8.23 -6.22
C PHE A 229 -24.67 7.71 -6.98
N ALA A 230 -25.50 6.87 -6.35
CA ALA A 230 -26.75 6.38 -6.91
C ALA A 230 -27.64 5.88 -5.78
N ASP A 231 -28.91 6.24 -5.83
CA ASP A 231 -29.94 5.85 -4.87
C ASP A 231 -30.79 4.72 -5.48
N GLY A 232 -30.75 3.55 -4.82
CA GLY A 232 -31.41 2.33 -5.26
C GLY A 232 -32.85 2.17 -4.78
N ASP A 233 -33.26 2.89 -3.74
CA ASP A 233 -34.58 2.72 -3.09
C ASP A 233 -35.49 3.97 -3.17
N GLY A 234 -34.93 5.11 -3.57
CA GLY A 234 -35.63 6.37 -3.81
C GLY A 234 -35.79 7.25 -2.57
N ASP A 235 -35.08 7.01 -1.47
CA ASP A 235 -35.15 7.81 -0.25
C ASP A 235 -34.43 9.18 -0.35
N GLY A 236 -33.63 9.37 -1.39
CA GLY A 236 -32.85 10.59 -1.65
C GLY A 236 -31.37 10.48 -1.30
N TRP A 237 -30.92 9.35 -0.75
CA TRP A 237 -29.54 9.05 -0.37
C TRP A 237 -28.99 7.91 -1.21
N GLY A 238 -27.73 8.02 -1.61
CA GLY A 238 -27.08 6.92 -2.33
C GLY A 238 -26.76 5.74 -1.40
N ASP A 239 -26.86 4.53 -1.96
CA ASP A 239 -26.80 3.26 -1.22
C ASP A 239 -26.02 2.17 -2.00
N LEU A 240 -25.76 1.03 -1.35
CA LEU A 240 -24.99 -0.07 -1.96
C LEU A 240 -25.73 -0.73 -3.15
N PRO A 241 -27.06 -0.90 -3.14
CA PRO A 241 -27.81 -1.35 -4.32
C PRO A 241 -27.66 -0.40 -5.53
N GLY A 242 -27.69 0.91 -5.28
CA GLY A 242 -27.46 1.94 -6.28
C GLY A 242 -26.05 1.86 -6.88
N VAL A 243 -25.01 1.66 -6.05
CA VAL A 243 -23.64 1.39 -6.54
C VAL A 243 -23.61 0.12 -7.39
N SER A 244 -24.24 -0.97 -6.92
CA SER A 244 -24.29 -2.26 -7.63
C SER A 244 -24.89 -2.11 -9.03
N ALA A 245 -25.95 -1.33 -9.17
CA ALA A 245 -26.61 -1.04 -10.45
C ALA A 245 -25.73 -0.25 -11.45
N ARG A 246 -24.61 0.32 -10.99
CA ARG A 246 -23.67 1.12 -11.80
C ARG A 246 -22.33 0.45 -12.02
N LEU A 247 -22.13 -0.79 -11.56
CA LEU A 247 -20.89 -1.52 -11.77
C LEU A 247 -20.55 -1.73 -13.25
N ASP A 248 -21.53 -1.92 -14.12
CA ASP A 248 -21.29 -2.06 -15.57
C ASP A 248 -20.74 -0.77 -16.19
N TYR A 249 -21.20 0.39 -15.70
CA TYR A 249 -20.65 1.68 -16.11
C TYR A 249 -19.18 1.83 -15.67
N LEU A 250 -18.88 1.51 -14.40
CA LEU A 250 -17.51 1.59 -13.88
C LEU A 250 -16.57 0.60 -14.58
N ALA A 251 -17.02 -0.63 -14.83
CA ALA A 251 -16.27 -1.62 -15.58
C ALA A 251 -16.01 -1.16 -17.02
N GLY A 252 -17.02 -0.57 -17.68
CA GLY A 252 -16.91 0.00 -19.02
C GLY A 252 -15.93 1.17 -19.11
N LEU A 253 -15.86 2.00 -18.07
CA LEU A 253 -14.88 3.09 -17.94
C LEU A 253 -13.43 2.58 -17.79
N GLY A 254 -13.27 1.35 -17.28
CA GLY A 254 -11.98 0.73 -17.04
C GLY A 254 -11.48 0.85 -15.60
N VAL A 255 -12.40 0.94 -14.63
CA VAL A 255 -12.08 0.92 -13.20
C VAL A 255 -11.66 -0.48 -12.77
N ASP A 256 -10.57 -0.57 -12.01
CA ASP A 256 -10.06 -1.82 -11.45
C ASP A 256 -10.39 -1.94 -9.95
N VAL A 257 -10.50 -0.83 -9.22
CA VAL A 257 -10.87 -0.80 -7.80
C VAL A 257 -11.86 0.31 -7.46
N VAL A 258 -12.92 -0.04 -6.73
CA VAL A 258 -13.89 0.92 -6.18
C VAL A 258 -13.51 1.19 -4.72
N TRP A 259 -13.37 2.46 -4.37
CA TRP A 259 -13.29 2.89 -2.97
C TRP A 259 -14.65 3.44 -2.54
N LEU A 260 -15.28 2.76 -1.58
CA LEU A 260 -16.50 3.25 -0.92
C LEU A 260 -16.11 4.12 0.28
N THR A 261 -16.66 5.33 0.36
CA THR A 261 -16.68 6.09 1.62
C THR A 261 -17.42 5.30 2.72
N PRO A 262 -17.37 5.71 4.01
CA PRO A 262 -17.88 4.88 5.10
C PRO A 262 -19.32 4.41 4.88
N PHE A 263 -19.52 3.10 5.00
CA PHE A 263 -20.82 2.42 4.92
C PHE A 263 -21.22 1.77 6.25
N PHE A 264 -20.40 1.92 7.28
CA PHE A 264 -20.67 1.39 8.61
C PHE A 264 -21.84 2.10 9.27
N ARG A 265 -22.44 1.44 10.26
CA ARG A 265 -23.51 2.03 11.06
C ARG A 265 -23.08 3.37 11.66
N SER A 266 -23.86 4.42 11.42
CA SER A 266 -23.51 5.80 11.81
C SER A 266 -24.75 6.65 12.09
N PRO A 267 -24.69 7.62 13.02
CA PRO A 267 -25.69 8.67 13.14
C PRO A 267 -25.69 9.67 11.97
N MET A 268 -24.76 9.55 11.02
CA MET A 268 -24.61 10.37 9.81
C MET A 268 -24.33 11.86 10.07
N ARG A 269 -23.77 12.22 11.25
CA ARG A 269 -23.47 13.63 11.59
C ARG A 269 -22.25 14.17 10.85
N ASP A 270 -21.43 13.29 10.30
CA ASP A 270 -20.39 13.58 9.30
C ASP A 270 -20.48 12.56 8.16
N HIS A 271 -21.72 12.24 7.75
CA HIS A 271 -22.04 11.40 6.58
C HIS A 271 -21.31 10.05 6.55
N GLY A 272 -21.23 9.38 7.71
CA GLY A 272 -20.65 8.05 7.86
C GLY A 272 -19.30 8.04 8.57
N TYR A 273 -18.59 9.17 8.66
CA TYR A 273 -17.30 9.26 9.37
C TYR A 273 -17.46 9.22 10.91
N ASP A 274 -18.66 9.43 11.44
CA ASP A 274 -18.98 9.17 12.85
C ASP A 274 -19.51 7.73 13.04
N VAL A 275 -18.62 6.74 13.08
CA VAL A 275 -18.98 5.30 13.14
C VAL A 275 -19.46 4.87 14.53
N ALA A 276 -20.66 4.29 14.61
CA ALA A 276 -21.26 3.76 15.84
C ALA A 276 -21.17 2.23 15.98
N ASP A 277 -20.89 1.49 14.91
CA ASP A 277 -20.54 0.06 14.94
C ASP A 277 -19.66 -0.32 13.74
N HIS A 278 -18.39 -0.64 13.98
CA HIS A 278 -17.42 -0.99 12.93
C HIS A 278 -17.63 -2.38 12.31
N ARG A 279 -18.52 -3.23 12.84
CA ARG A 279 -18.80 -4.59 12.33
C ARG A 279 -20.17 -4.72 11.65
N ALA A 280 -20.92 -3.63 11.58
CA ALA A 280 -22.24 -3.59 10.95
C ALA A 280 -22.28 -2.58 9.79
N VAL A 281 -22.97 -2.94 8.71
CA VAL A 281 -23.31 -2.00 7.62
C VAL A 281 -24.52 -1.19 8.05
N ASP A 282 -24.57 0.12 7.74
CA ASP A 282 -25.75 0.90 8.06
C ASP A 282 -26.97 0.40 7.27
N PRO A 283 -28.12 0.16 7.94
CA PRO A 283 -29.34 -0.21 7.24
C PRO A 283 -29.78 0.79 6.17
N SER A 284 -29.46 2.08 6.30
CA SER A 284 -29.76 3.09 5.27
C SER A 284 -28.97 2.89 3.97
N PHE A 285 -27.93 2.07 3.99
CA PHE A 285 -27.17 1.70 2.80
C PHE A 285 -27.51 0.29 2.27
N GLY A 286 -28.53 -0.36 2.85
CA GLY A 286 -29.00 -1.70 2.45
C GLY A 286 -28.48 -2.85 3.33
N GLY A 287 -27.63 -2.58 4.32
CA GLY A 287 -27.13 -3.61 5.26
C GLY A 287 -26.11 -4.59 4.65
N GLU A 288 -25.79 -5.64 5.42
CA GLU A 288 -24.72 -6.59 5.08
C GLU A 288 -25.01 -7.37 3.79
N ASP A 289 -26.27 -7.71 3.53
CA ASP A 289 -26.66 -8.45 2.31
C ASP A 289 -26.39 -7.61 1.05
N ALA A 290 -26.63 -6.30 1.09
CA ALA A 290 -26.34 -5.41 -0.02
C ALA A 290 -24.84 -5.29 -0.28
N LEU A 291 -24.01 -5.24 0.78
CA LEU A 291 -22.56 -5.26 0.64
C LEU A 291 -22.07 -6.59 0.03
N ALA A 292 -22.59 -7.73 0.52
CA ALA A 292 -22.21 -9.03 0.01
C ALA A 292 -22.53 -9.18 -1.48
N GLU A 293 -23.70 -8.71 -1.93
CA GLU A 293 -24.07 -8.72 -3.35
C GLU A 293 -23.18 -7.78 -4.17
N LEU A 294 -22.89 -6.56 -3.66
CA LEU A 294 -21.98 -5.62 -4.32
C LEU A 294 -20.60 -6.24 -4.55
N LEU A 295 -20.01 -6.84 -3.52
CA LEU A 295 -18.71 -7.51 -3.59
C LEU A 295 -18.74 -8.65 -4.62
N ALA A 296 -19.76 -9.51 -4.56
CA ALA A 296 -19.91 -10.61 -5.50
C ALA A 296 -20.06 -10.14 -6.95
N GLN A 297 -20.79 -9.06 -7.20
CA GLN A 297 -20.96 -8.47 -8.53
C GLN A 297 -19.69 -7.80 -9.04
N ALA A 298 -18.94 -7.10 -8.18
CA ALA A 298 -17.67 -6.48 -8.53
C ALA A 298 -16.61 -7.54 -8.88
N HIS A 299 -16.48 -8.58 -8.05
CA HIS A 299 -15.54 -9.68 -8.28
C HIS A 299 -15.84 -10.47 -9.55
N ARG A 300 -17.13 -10.67 -9.91
CA ARG A 300 -17.53 -11.26 -11.21
C ARG A 300 -17.02 -10.48 -12.42
N ARG A 301 -16.76 -9.18 -12.25
CA ARG A 301 -16.23 -8.28 -13.29
C ARG A 301 -14.71 -8.13 -13.21
N GLY A 302 -14.05 -8.83 -12.29
CA GLY A 302 -12.61 -8.70 -12.03
C GLY A 302 -12.23 -7.39 -11.33
N MET A 303 -13.22 -6.68 -10.76
CA MET A 303 -13.00 -5.44 -10.01
C MET A 303 -12.80 -5.74 -8.53
N ARG A 304 -12.07 -4.87 -7.84
CA ARG A 304 -11.83 -4.90 -6.39
C ARG A 304 -12.70 -3.85 -5.69
N VAL A 305 -13.04 -4.05 -4.43
CA VAL A 305 -13.77 -3.09 -3.60
C VAL A 305 -13.05 -2.91 -2.27
N ILE A 306 -12.70 -1.66 -1.97
CA ILE A 306 -12.14 -1.27 -0.67
C ILE A 306 -13.11 -0.35 0.07
N GLY A 307 -13.13 -0.47 1.39
CA GLY A 307 -13.92 0.41 2.26
C GLY A 307 -13.08 1.52 2.89
N ASP A 308 -13.74 2.54 3.43
CA ASP A 308 -13.08 3.49 4.32
C ASP A 308 -12.95 2.89 5.73
N LEU A 309 -11.78 2.98 6.35
CA LEU A 309 -11.55 2.56 7.74
C LEU A 309 -11.38 3.80 8.62
N VAL A 310 -12.42 4.12 9.39
CA VAL A 310 -12.44 5.27 10.29
C VAL A 310 -12.19 4.80 11.72
N VAL A 311 -10.93 4.89 12.17
CA VAL A 311 -10.49 4.35 13.47
C VAL A 311 -9.57 5.30 14.25
N ASN A 312 -9.46 6.57 13.84
CA ASN A 312 -8.92 7.61 14.73
C ASN A 312 -9.91 7.95 15.85
N HIS A 313 -11.21 7.87 15.56
CA HIS A 313 -12.31 8.18 16.46
C HIS A 313 -13.49 7.22 16.20
N THR A 314 -14.46 7.24 17.11
CA THR A 314 -15.80 6.66 16.88
C THR A 314 -16.85 7.75 16.95
N SER A 315 -18.12 7.44 16.72
CA SER A 315 -19.24 8.26 17.17
C SER A 315 -19.33 8.27 18.70
N ASP A 316 -19.88 9.35 19.26
CA ASP A 316 -20.33 9.41 20.66
C ASP A 316 -21.49 8.45 20.96
N ALA A 317 -22.20 7.98 19.92
CA ALA A 317 -23.22 6.94 20.03
C ALA A 317 -22.63 5.52 20.03
N HIS A 318 -21.31 5.35 19.84
CA HIS A 318 -20.67 4.03 19.87
C HIS A 318 -20.80 3.42 21.28
N PRO A 319 -21.15 2.13 21.42
CA PRO A 319 -21.32 1.49 22.73
C PRO A 319 -20.09 1.63 23.64
N TRP A 320 -18.88 1.56 23.08
CA TRP A 320 -17.64 1.82 23.80
C TRP A 320 -17.61 3.21 24.44
N PHE A 321 -17.94 4.27 23.69
CA PHE A 321 -17.91 5.63 24.24
C PHE A 321 -19.02 5.85 25.25
N ALA A 322 -20.24 5.38 24.96
CA ALA A 322 -21.36 5.48 25.89
C ALA A 322 -21.03 4.83 27.25
N ALA A 323 -20.40 3.65 27.23
CA ALA A 323 -19.93 2.98 28.43
C ALA A 323 -18.80 3.76 29.13
N ALA A 324 -17.75 4.15 28.38
CA ALA A 324 -16.62 4.93 28.89
C ALA A 324 -17.03 6.27 29.51
N ALA A 325 -18.03 6.95 28.94
CA ALA A 325 -18.53 8.24 29.39
C ALA A 325 -19.46 8.12 30.61
N SER A 326 -20.03 6.93 30.86
CA SER A 326 -20.94 6.69 31.98
C SER A 326 -20.22 6.57 33.33
N SER A 327 -18.99 6.06 33.34
CA SER A 327 -18.22 5.82 34.56
C SER A 327 -16.71 5.75 34.30
N PRO A 328 -15.86 6.39 35.14
CA PRO A 328 -14.41 6.21 35.09
C PRO A 328 -13.92 4.78 35.37
N ALA A 329 -14.79 3.92 35.93
CA ALA A 329 -14.46 2.53 36.24
C ALA A 329 -14.85 1.54 35.14
N ASP A 330 -15.46 2.00 34.03
CA ASP A 330 -15.86 1.10 32.94
C ASP A 330 -14.62 0.53 32.21
N PRO A 331 -14.61 -0.75 31.80
CA PRO A 331 -13.50 -1.35 31.07
C PRO A 331 -13.14 -0.63 29.75
N HIS A 332 -14.10 0.05 29.12
CA HIS A 332 -13.87 0.83 27.90
C HIS A 332 -13.37 2.25 28.19
N ARG A 333 -13.22 2.66 29.46
CA ARG A 333 -12.75 4.01 29.81
C ARG A 333 -11.47 4.38 29.05
N ASP A 334 -10.50 3.48 29.07
CA ASP A 334 -9.19 3.66 28.44
C ASP A 334 -9.19 3.39 26.93
N TYR A 335 -10.35 3.11 26.30
CA TYR A 335 -10.45 3.11 24.84
C TYR A 335 -10.45 4.53 24.27
N TYR A 336 -10.72 5.53 25.10
CA TYR A 336 -10.72 6.94 24.73
C TYR A 336 -9.74 7.73 25.58
N ILE A 337 -9.45 8.96 25.17
CA ILE A 337 -8.47 9.82 25.83
C ILE A 337 -9.21 10.79 26.76
N TRP A 338 -9.08 10.57 28.06
CA TRP A 338 -9.70 11.38 29.13
C TRP A 338 -8.67 12.15 29.95
N ARG A 339 -8.97 13.38 30.36
CA ARG A 339 -8.13 14.17 31.26
C ARG A 339 -8.93 15.02 32.22
N ASP A 340 -8.37 15.22 33.41
CA ASP A 340 -8.90 16.22 34.35
C ASP A 340 -8.84 17.62 33.74
N PRO A 341 -9.74 18.52 34.14
CA PRO A 341 -9.61 19.94 33.82
C PRO A 341 -8.25 20.50 34.23
N ALA A 342 -7.76 21.49 33.49
CA ALA A 342 -6.64 22.30 33.94
C ALA A 342 -6.97 23.02 35.27
N PRO A 343 -5.98 23.57 36.00
CA PRO A 343 -6.23 24.22 37.30
C PRO A 343 -7.26 25.36 37.28
N ASP A 344 -7.50 25.98 36.12
CA ASP A 344 -8.51 27.02 35.90
C ASP A 344 -9.90 26.47 35.49
N GLY A 345 -10.05 25.15 35.41
CA GLY A 345 -11.25 24.46 34.95
C GLY A 345 -11.37 24.31 33.42
N GLY A 346 -10.41 24.87 32.67
CA GLY A 346 -10.38 24.80 31.22
C GLY A 346 -9.89 23.45 30.66
N PRO A 347 -9.81 23.34 29.31
CA PRO A 347 -9.19 22.20 28.63
C PRO A 347 -7.78 21.90 29.16
N PRO A 348 -7.34 20.63 29.12
CA PRO A 348 -6.05 20.19 29.69
C PRO A 348 -4.83 20.72 28.92
N ASN A 349 -4.98 21.08 27.64
CA ASN A 349 -3.94 21.64 26.78
C ASN A 349 -4.57 22.52 25.67
N ASN A 350 -3.74 23.11 24.83
CA ASN A 350 -4.14 24.06 23.80
C ASN A 350 -4.55 23.46 22.43
N TRP A 351 -4.77 22.15 22.35
CA TRP A 351 -5.10 21.49 21.07
C TRP A 351 -6.46 21.95 20.54
N LEU A 352 -6.56 22.06 19.21
CA LEU A 352 -7.73 22.59 18.51
C LEU A 352 -8.39 21.54 17.62
N SER A 353 -9.72 21.59 17.54
CA SER A 353 -10.49 20.80 16.58
C SER A 353 -10.30 21.34 15.16
N HIS A 354 -10.27 20.43 14.18
CA HIS A 354 -10.27 20.77 12.75
C HIS A 354 -11.48 21.63 12.37
N PHE A 355 -12.62 21.41 13.05
CA PHE A 355 -13.88 22.11 12.83
C PHE A 355 -14.09 23.30 13.77
N GLY A 356 -13.08 23.64 14.56
CA GLY A 356 -13.01 24.87 15.36
C GLY A 356 -13.25 24.66 16.85
N GLY A 357 -12.68 25.57 17.65
CA GLY A 357 -12.70 25.50 19.11
C GLY A 357 -11.71 24.46 19.69
N PRO A 358 -11.72 24.30 21.02
CA PRO A 358 -10.87 23.32 21.69
C PRO A 358 -11.14 21.89 21.22
N ALA A 359 -10.09 21.06 21.14
CA ALA A 359 -10.20 19.63 20.86
C ALA A 359 -10.72 18.81 22.05
N TRP A 360 -11.26 19.47 23.08
CA TRP A 360 -11.63 18.84 24.35
C TRP A 360 -13.03 19.27 24.77
N THR A 361 -13.87 18.30 25.08
CA THR A 361 -15.23 18.54 25.61
C THR A 361 -15.34 17.97 27.02
N LEU A 362 -15.84 18.78 27.97
CA LEU A 362 -16.06 18.36 29.35
C LEU A 362 -17.25 17.39 29.42
N SER A 363 -17.06 16.21 29.98
CA SER A 363 -18.14 15.28 30.32
C SER A 363 -18.73 15.64 31.68
N PRO A 364 -19.99 16.10 31.75
CA PRO A 364 -20.63 16.44 33.03
C PRO A 364 -20.77 15.23 33.96
N ALA A 365 -20.87 14.03 33.40
CA ALA A 365 -21.04 12.79 34.16
C ALA A 365 -19.79 12.40 34.95
N THR A 366 -18.60 12.73 34.43
CA THR A 366 -17.33 12.31 35.04
C THR A 366 -16.45 13.46 35.50
N GLY A 367 -16.78 14.70 35.14
CA GLY A 367 -15.97 15.88 35.46
C GLY A 367 -14.65 15.97 34.68
N GLN A 368 -14.40 15.06 33.74
CA GLN A 368 -13.20 15.02 32.91
C GLN A 368 -13.50 15.44 31.47
N TYR A 369 -12.50 16.00 30.79
CA TYR A 369 -12.53 16.25 29.36
C TYR A 369 -12.22 14.97 28.58
N TYR A 370 -12.86 14.79 27.43
CA TYR A 370 -12.47 13.80 26.42
C TYR A 370 -11.96 14.50 25.16
N LEU A 371 -10.98 13.87 24.49
CA LEU A 371 -10.40 14.38 23.25
C LEU A 371 -11.32 14.12 22.06
N HIS A 372 -11.38 15.09 21.14
CA HIS A 372 -11.93 14.95 19.79
C HIS A 372 -11.19 15.90 18.83
N LEU A 373 -10.47 15.35 17.84
CA LEU A 373 -9.77 16.19 16.85
C LEU A 373 -10.71 16.78 15.78
N PHE A 374 -11.92 16.25 15.68
CA PHE A 374 -12.97 16.68 14.76
C PHE A 374 -14.18 17.18 15.56
N ARG A 375 -15.38 16.67 15.29
CA ARG A 375 -16.58 17.05 16.06
C ARG A 375 -16.50 16.53 17.49
N ARG A 376 -17.18 17.21 18.43
CA ARG A 376 -17.37 16.69 19.80
C ARG A 376 -18.10 15.34 19.82
N GLU A 377 -18.88 15.07 18.78
CA GLU A 377 -19.56 13.79 18.55
C GLU A 377 -18.64 12.70 17.97
N GLN A 378 -17.34 13.00 17.75
CA GLN A 378 -16.31 12.11 17.25
C GLN A 378 -15.16 11.95 18.26
N PRO A 379 -15.40 11.33 19.43
CA PRO A 379 -14.37 11.11 20.45
C PRO A 379 -13.20 10.25 19.93
N ASP A 380 -11.98 10.75 20.13
CA ASP A 380 -10.76 10.12 19.65
C ASP A 380 -10.38 8.88 20.47
N LEU A 381 -9.98 7.84 19.75
CA LEU A 381 -9.56 6.55 20.28
C LEU A 381 -8.13 6.59 20.84
N ASN A 382 -7.90 5.88 21.94
CA ASN A 382 -6.60 5.78 22.60
C ASN A 382 -5.77 4.60 22.06
N TRP A 383 -5.06 4.83 20.97
CA TRP A 383 -4.21 3.82 20.31
C TRP A 383 -3.02 3.30 21.14
N ARG A 384 -2.79 3.82 22.36
CA ARG A 384 -1.82 3.25 23.30
C ARG A 384 -2.39 2.10 24.13
N ASN A 385 -3.70 1.87 24.07
CA ASN A 385 -4.35 0.76 24.76
C ASN A 385 -4.27 -0.53 23.91
N PRO A 386 -3.55 -1.57 24.36
CA PRO A 386 -3.39 -2.81 23.58
C PRO A 386 -4.71 -3.58 23.37
N ALA A 387 -5.70 -3.44 24.27
CA ALA A 387 -6.99 -4.09 24.11
C ALA A 387 -7.78 -3.47 22.94
N LEU A 388 -7.79 -2.13 22.84
CA LEU A 388 -8.38 -1.43 21.70
C LEU A 388 -7.68 -1.81 20.39
N VAL A 389 -6.33 -1.82 20.38
CA VAL A 389 -5.56 -2.21 19.20
C VAL A 389 -6.01 -3.59 18.70
N ALA A 390 -6.14 -4.57 19.60
CA ALA A 390 -6.60 -5.90 19.26
C ALA A 390 -8.04 -5.94 18.70
N GLU A 391 -8.95 -5.12 19.24
CA GLU A 391 -10.32 -5.02 18.70
C GLU A 391 -10.34 -4.49 17.27
N ILE A 392 -9.54 -3.46 16.96
CA ILE A 392 -9.47 -2.90 15.61
C ILE A 392 -8.81 -3.89 14.63
N ASP A 393 -7.79 -4.63 15.05
CA ASP A 393 -7.25 -5.70 14.19
C ASP A 393 -8.31 -6.75 13.85
N ALA A 394 -9.14 -7.10 14.84
CA ALA A 394 -10.24 -8.04 14.64
C ALA A 394 -11.32 -7.47 13.71
N VAL A 395 -11.58 -6.15 13.72
CA VAL A 395 -12.45 -5.48 12.74
C VAL A 395 -11.89 -5.59 11.32
N ILE A 396 -10.59 -5.30 11.14
CA ILE A 396 -9.95 -5.39 9.82
C ILE A 396 -10.00 -6.83 9.31
N GLU A 397 -9.57 -7.80 10.13
CA GLU A 397 -9.62 -9.23 9.78
C GLU A 397 -11.05 -9.69 9.46
N TYR A 398 -12.05 -9.24 10.22
CA TYR A 398 -13.46 -9.59 10.03
C TYR A 398 -13.96 -9.25 8.62
N TRP A 399 -13.64 -8.06 8.11
CA TRP A 399 -14.10 -7.59 6.80
C TRP A 399 -13.28 -8.15 5.64
N LEU A 400 -11.96 -8.27 5.80
CA LEU A 400 -11.13 -8.89 4.77
C LEU A 400 -11.50 -10.37 4.57
N ALA A 401 -11.77 -11.10 5.66
CA ALA A 401 -12.26 -12.48 5.59
C ALA A 401 -13.65 -12.61 4.93
N ARG A 402 -14.39 -11.51 4.76
CA ARG A 402 -15.70 -11.44 4.09
C ARG A 402 -15.61 -10.94 2.64
N GLY A 403 -14.40 -10.81 2.11
CA GLY A 403 -14.16 -10.50 0.70
C GLY A 403 -14.02 -9.01 0.39
N LEU A 404 -13.92 -8.13 1.40
CA LEU A 404 -13.46 -6.77 1.14
C LEU A 404 -11.98 -6.83 0.72
N ASP A 405 -11.61 -6.14 -0.36
CA ASP A 405 -10.27 -6.23 -0.96
C ASP A 405 -9.26 -5.25 -0.33
N GLY A 406 -9.63 -4.59 0.76
CA GLY A 406 -8.77 -3.61 1.42
C GLY A 406 -9.48 -2.41 2.03
N PHE A 407 -8.67 -1.43 2.42
CA PHE A 407 -9.15 -0.20 3.06
C PHE A 407 -8.41 1.05 2.58
N ARG A 408 -9.17 2.13 2.41
CA ARG A 408 -8.65 3.49 2.56
C ARG A 408 -8.63 3.80 4.05
N ILE A 409 -7.49 4.19 4.61
CA ILE A 409 -7.35 4.51 6.02
C ILE A 409 -7.60 6.01 6.19
N ASP A 410 -8.70 6.36 6.86
CA ASP A 410 -9.01 7.73 7.23
C ASP A 410 -7.97 8.27 8.21
N THR A 411 -7.54 9.53 7.98
CA THR A 411 -6.65 10.27 8.88
C THR A 411 -5.48 9.42 9.39
N ALA A 412 -4.84 8.66 8.49
CA ALA A 412 -3.92 7.57 8.82
C ALA A 412 -2.72 8.02 9.66
N ALA A 413 -2.36 9.30 9.64
CA ALA A 413 -1.28 9.85 10.46
C ALA A 413 -1.70 10.28 11.88
N TYR A 414 -2.99 10.28 12.21
CA TYR A 414 -3.51 10.93 13.42
C TYR A 414 -3.72 9.95 14.59
N LEU A 415 -3.67 8.64 14.35
CA LEU A 415 -4.05 7.61 15.31
C LEU A 415 -3.36 7.75 16.68
N ILE A 416 -2.06 8.00 16.70
CA ILE A 416 -1.26 8.10 17.92
C ILE A 416 -1.13 9.57 18.34
N LYS A 417 -1.39 9.84 19.63
CA LYS A 417 -1.20 11.15 20.27
C LYS A 417 0.06 11.17 21.14
N ASP A 418 0.61 12.36 21.40
CA ASP A 418 1.73 12.56 22.34
C ASP A 418 1.39 11.95 23.71
N ALA A 419 2.31 11.18 24.30
CA ALA A 419 2.02 10.46 25.54
C ALA A 419 1.76 11.41 26.73
N ASP A 420 2.41 12.57 26.72
CA ASP A 420 2.37 13.58 27.76
C ASP A 420 1.28 14.62 27.49
N LEU A 421 0.62 14.56 26.33
CA LEU A 421 -0.39 15.50 25.85
C LEU A 421 0.05 16.97 25.96
N ARG A 422 1.30 17.25 25.61
CA ARG A 422 1.87 18.60 25.65
C ARG A 422 1.16 19.57 24.72
N ASP A 423 1.16 20.84 25.09
CA ASP A 423 0.73 21.95 24.23
C ASP A 423 1.48 21.96 22.90
N ASN A 424 0.76 22.28 21.83
CA ASN A 424 1.35 22.61 20.54
C ASN A 424 1.97 24.01 20.56
N PRO A 425 3.16 24.18 19.96
CA PRO A 425 3.71 25.52 19.77
C PRO A 425 2.87 26.31 18.75
N PRO A 426 2.70 27.63 18.95
CA PRO A 426 2.13 28.50 17.93
C PRO A 426 3.14 28.70 16.79
N LEU A 427 2.64 28.86 15.57
CA LEU A 427 3.47 29.32 14.46
C LEU A 427 3.93 30.78 14.66
N PRO A 428 5.03 31.19 14.00
CA PRO A 428 5.45 32.59 13.98
C PRO A 428 4.32 33.52 13.50
N ALA A 429 4.30 34.74 14.04
CA ALA A 429 3.24 35.71 13.74
C ALA A 429 3.14 36.00 12.23
N GLY A 430 1.95 35.77 11.66
CA GLY A 430 1.68 35.97 10.23
C GLY A 430 1.87 34.71 9.37
N GLU A 431 2.43 33.63 9.93
CA GLU A 431 2.52 32.34 9.25
C GLU A 431 1.25 31.51 9.45
N LEU A 432 0.95 30.68 8.45
CA LEU A 432 -0.16 29.73 8.47
C LEU A 432 0.29 28.44 7.79
N LEU A 433 -0.12 27.30 8.34
CA LEU A 433 -0.02 26.05 7.60
C LEU A 433 -0.80 26.15 6.28
N PRO A 434 -0.29 25.55 5.19
CA PRO A 434 -0.95 25.57 3.88
C PRO A 434 -2.18 24.65 3.79
N ALA A 435 -2.56 23.97 4.87
CA ALA A 435 -3.71 23.08 4.93
C ALA A 435 -5.03 23.84 4.66
N ARG A 436 -5.93 23.19 3.92
CA ARG A 436 -7.33 23.63 3.69
C ARG A 436 -8.30 22.68 4.37
N GLY A 437 -9.59 23.03 4.38
CA GLY A 437 -10.62 22.22 5.04
C GLY A 437 -10.48 22.16 6.57
N VAL A 438 -9.86 23.19 7.15
CA VAL A 438 -9.62 23.36 8.58
C VAL A 438 -9.76 24.83 8.95
N THR A 439 -10.04 25.10 10.22
CA THR A 439 -10.20 26.48 10.68
C THR A 439 -8.89 27.30 10.66
N LEU A 440 -9.01 28.62 10.55
CA LEU A 440 -7.88 29.55 10.59
C LEU A 440 -7.05 29.42 11.87
N ASP A 441 -7.68 29.21 13.02
CA ASP A 441 -6.97 29.09 14.31
C ASP A 441 -6.15 27.81 14.39
N TRP A 442 -6.69 26.71 13.88
CA TRP A 442 -5.96 25.45 13.72
C TRP A 442 -4.68 25.70 12.90
N ARG A 443 -4.80 26.37 11.75
CA ARG A 443 -3.67 26.68 10.87
C ARG A 443 -2.58 27.57 11.47
N ARG A 444 -2.79 28.15 12.66
CA ARG A 444 -1.79 28.95 13.39
C ARG A 444 -0.97 28.13 14.40
N GLN A 445 -1.20 26.82 14.50
CA GLN A 445 -0.42 25.92 15.36
C GLN A 445 0.49 25.01 14.52
N GLU A 446 1.63 24.60 15.09
CA GLU A 446 2.59 23.70 14.43
C GLU A 446 2.18 22.21 14.47
N HIS A 447 1.10 21.86 15.17
CA HIS A 447 0.57 20.48 15.28
C HIS A 447 1.61 19.40 15.55
N ARG A 448 2.49 19.65 16.52
CA ARG A 448 3.64 18.81 16.84
C ARG A 448 3.29 17.61 17.74
N HIS A 449 2.24 17.72 18.54
CA HIS A 449 1.95 16.78 19.64
C HIS A 449 0.60 16.06 19.48
N ASP A 450 -0.34 16.66 18.75
CA ASP A 450 -1.69 16.12 18.54
C ASP A 450 -1.80 15.17 17.36
N ILE A 451 -0.93 15.27 16.36
CA ILE A 451 -0.95 14.42 15.15
C ILE A 451 0.47 14.01 14.70
N HIS A 452 0.57 13.16 13.68
CA HIS A 452 1.83 12.72 13.05
C HIS A 452 2.86 12.10 14.02
N GLN A 453 2.41 11.46 15.09
CA GLN A 453 3.31 10.83 16.04
C GLN A 453 3.96 9.57 15.45
N PRO A 454 5.28 9.35 15.65
CA PRO A 454 6.04 8.31 14.95
C PRO A 454 5.57 6.88 15.25
N GLY A 455 4.89 6.67 16.39
CA GLY A 455 4.34 5.36 16.78
C GLY A 455 3.30 4.82 15.79
N VAL A 456 2.70 5.68 14.96
CA VAL A 456 1.69 5.27 13.97
C VAL A 456 2.24 4.28 12.93
N HIS A 457 3.55 4.34 12.64
CA HIS A 457 4.18 3.44 11.69
C HIS A 457 4.10 1.97 12.12
N ALA A 458 4.21 1.68 13.42
CA ALA A 458 4.07 0.33 13.96
C ALA A 458 2.64 -0.21 13.81
N VAL A 459 1.63 0.68 13.90
CA VAL A 459 0.22 0.33 13.63
C VAL A 459 0.06 -0.06 12.16
N HIS A 460 0.63 0.72 11.24
CA HIS A 460 0.56 0.41 9.81
C HIS A 460 1.31 -0.88 9.44
N GLU A 461 2.46 -1.18 10.06
CA GLU A 461 3.19 -2.45 9.88
C GLU A 461 2.38 -3.65 10.39
N ARG A 462 1.64 -3.46 11.48
CA ARG A 462 0.72 -4.47 12.00
C ARG A 462 -0.43 -4.73 11.02
N TRP A 463 -1.10 -3.70 10.54
CA TRP A 463 -2.18 -3.85 9.56
C TRP A 463 -1.73 -4.37 8.21
N ARG A 464 -0.52 -4.00 7.77
CA ARG A 464 0.07 -4.53 6.55
C ARG A 464 0.15 -6.06 6.61
N ARG A 465 0.62 -6.62 7.73
CA ARG A 465 0.66 -8.07 7.93
C ARG A 465 -0.72 -8.74 7.89
N ILE A 466 -1.76 -8.06 8.35
CA ILE A 466 -3.14 -8.54 8.24
C ILE A 466 -3.55 -8.55 6.77
N ALA A 467 -3.41 -7.41 6.08
CA ALA A 467 -3.79 -7.27 4.68
C ALA A 467 -3.05 -8.23 3.73
N ASP A 468 -1.77 -8.49 4.00
CA ASP A 468 -0.94 -9.41 3.23
C ASP A 468 -1.49 -10.85 3.19
N ARG A 469 -2.22 -11.29 4.24
CA ARG A 469 -2.84 -12.62 4.29
C ARG A 469 -4.04 -12.76 3.36
N HIS A 470 -4.61 -11.63 2.93
CA HIS A 470 -5.85 -11.56 2.15
C HIS A 470 -5.64 -10.99 0.73
N ASP A 471 -4.38 -10.77 0.31
CA ASP A 471 -4.04 -10.00 -0.91
C ASP A 471 -4.74 -8.61 -0.97
N ALA A 472 -4.96 -8.03 0.20
CA ALA A 472 -5.72 -6.80 0.37
C ALA A 472 -4.85 -5.55 0.21
N PHE A 473 -5.46 -4.44 -0.20
CA PHE A 473 -4.80 -3.16 -0.44
C PHE A 473 -5.09 -2.14 0.66
N LEU A 474 -4.05 -1.47 1.17
CA LEU A 474 -4.17 -0.42 2.19
C LEU A 474 -3.64 0.90 1.64
N VAL A 475 -4.51 1.89 1.49
CA VAL A 475 -4.13 3.23 1.03
C VAL A 475 -4.42 4.27 2.10
N GLY A 476 -3.41 5.04 2.51
CA GLY A 476 -3.57 6.07 3.53
C GLY A 476 -4.08 7.39 2.98
N GLU A 477 -5.01 8.02 3.70
CA GLU A 477 -5.09 9.47 3.72
C GLU A 477 -4.06 10.01 4.70
N VAL A 478 -3.06 10.70 4.18
CA VAL A 478 -2.05 11.40 4.98
C VAL A 478 -1.88 12.80 4.40
N TYR A 479 -2.31 13.81 5.14
CA TYR A 479 -2.14 15.22 4.77
C TYR A 479 -0.72 15.72 5.07
N GLU A 480 0.26 15.11 4.39
CA GLU A 480 1.66 15.51 4.42
C GLU A 480 2.07 16.01 3.02
N LEU A 481 2.45 17.28 2.92
CA LEU A 481 2.80 17.94 1.67
C LEU A 481 4.30 17.93 1.37
N ASP A 482 5.12 17.38 2.27
CA ASP A 482 6.48 16.94 1.96
C ASP A 482 6.45 15.49 1.43
N PRO A 483 6.75 15.24 0.14
CA PRO A 483 6.68 13.90 -0.43
C PRO A 483 7.66 12.92 0.23
N VAL A 484 8.80 13.38 0.77
CA VAL A 484 9.76 12.53 1.48
C VAL A 484 9.23 12.12 2.85
N ALA A 485 8.54 13.03 3.55
CA ALA A 485 7.88 12.70 4.80
C ALA A 485 6.68 11.75 4.55
N LEU A 486 5.88 12.00 3.51
CA LEU A 486 4.79 11.13 3.10
C LEU A 486 5.27 9.72 2.74
N ALA A 487 6.40 9.60 2.02
CA ALA A 487 6.97 8.32 1.64
C ALA A 487 7.22 7.40 2.85
N ARG A 488 7.53 7.96 4.04
CA ARG A 488 7.71 7.17 5.27
C ARG A 488 6.48 6.33 5.64
N PHE A 489 5.28 6.70 5.21
CA PHE A 489 4.06 5.92 5.47
C PHE A 489 3.93 4.69 4.57
N VAL A 490 4.65 4.65 3.45
CA VAL A 490 4.60 3.57 2.45
C VAL A 490 5.94 2.87 2.25
N GLU A 491 6.93 3.19 3.08
CA GLU A 491 8.21 2.50 3.13
C GLU A 491 8.07 1.11 3.76
N ASP A 492 8.96 0.20 3.36
CA ASP A 492 9.03 -1.17 3.87
C ASP A 492 7.63 -1.86 3.82
N GLU A 493 7.28 -2.50 4.93
CA GLU A 493 6.02 -3.20 5.14
C GLU A 493 5.01 -2.37 5.93
N ARG A 494 4.93 -1.06 5.65
CA ARG A 494 3.83 -0.19 6.12
C ARG A 494 2.66 -0.23 5.12
N LEU A 495 1.88 0.85 5.01
CA LEU A 495 0.76 0.97 4.07
C LEU A 495 1.22 0.63 2.65
N HIS A 496 0.33 0.02 1.86
CA HIS A 496 0.64 -0.30 0.47
C HIS A 496 0.92 0.97 -0.33
N SER A 497 0.09 1.99 -0.13
CA SER A 497 0.13 3.29 -0.80
C SER A 497 -0.36 4.42 0.12
N SER A 498 -0.15 5.66 -0.29
CA SER A 498 -0.77 6.86 0.27
C SER A 498 -1.11 7.84 -0.84
N PHE A 499 -2.16 8.61 -0.67
CA PHE A 499 -2.53 9.66 -1.64
C PHE A 499 -1.53 10.81 -1.61
N TRP A 500 -1.08 11.25 -2.78
CA TRP A 500 -0.35 12.51 -2.93
C TRP A 500 -1.32 13.68 -3.07
N PHE A 501 -1.69 14.29 -1.93
CA PHE A 501 -2.60 15.45 -1.90
C PHE A 501 -2.00 16.74 -2.45
N GLY A 502 -0.70 16.76 -2.77
CA GLY A 502 -0.07 17.91 -3.38
C GLY A 502 -0.79 18.43 -4.65
N LEU A 503 -1.30 17.53 -5.49
CA LEU A 503 -2.08 17.87 -6.68
C LEU A 503 -3.52 18.34 -6.37
N VAL A 504 -4.02 18.01 -5.17
CA VAL A 504 -5.33 18.46 -4.69
C VAL A 504 -5.24 19.87 -4.10
N GLU A 505 -4.17 20.16 -3.36
CA GLU A 505 -3.96 21.43 -2.66
C GLU A 505 -3.40 22.55 -3.57
N THR A 506 -2.89 22.19 -4.75
CA THR A 506 -2.40 23.15 -5.75
C THR A 506 -3.51 23.70 -6.65
N GLY A 507 -3.38 24.97 -7.05
CA GLY A 507 -4.10 25.55 -8.18
C GLY A 507 -3.45 25.17 -9.51
N TRP A 508 -3.93 25.72 -10.62
CA TRP A 508 -3.29 25.52 -11.93
C TRP A 508 -2.00 26.34 -12.05
N ASP A 509 -0.88 25.69 -11.77
CA ASP A 509 0.47 26.23 -11.94
C ASP A 509 1.33 25.13 -12.58
N ALA A 510 1.71 25.35 -13.84
CA ALA A 510 2.42 24.35 -14.64
C ALA A 510 3.79 23.98 -14.06
N ASP A 511 4.54 24.95 -13.53
CA ASP A 511 5.89 24.71 -12.98
C ASP A 511 5.80 23.97 -11.64
N ARG A 512 4.81 24.33 -10.82
CA ARG A 512 4.55 23.67 -9.55
C ARG A 512 4.05 22.23 -9.74
N ILE A 513 3.12 21.99 -10.66
CA ILE A 513 2.62 20.64 -10.98
C ILE A 513 3.79 19.72 -11.36
N ASP A 514 4.67 20.20 -12.25
CA ASP A 514 5.83 19.43 -12.72
C ASP A 514 6.78 19.08 -11.57
N THR A 515 7.12 20.07 -10.75
CA THR A 515 7.99 19.89 -9.58
C THR A 515 7.41 18.91 -8.56
N MET A 516 6.09 18.95 -8.33
CA MET A 516 5.42 18.09 -7.36
C MET A 516 5.35 16.63 -7.84
N ILE A 517 5.17 16.40 -9.14
CA ILE A 517 5.20 15.06 -9.72
C ILE A 517 6.60 14.45 -9.58
N GLU A 518 7.65 15.18 -10.01
CA GLU A 518 9.04 14.71 -9.89
C GLU A 518 9.40 14.37 -8.44
N ALA A 519 9.07 15.27 -7.50
CA ALA A 519 9.40 15.09 -6.09
C ALA A 519 8.68 13.89 -5.47
N ALA A 520 7.39 13.68 -5.79
CA ALA A 520 6.63 12.53 -5.30
C ALA A 520 7.13 11.20 -5.87
N VAL A 521 7.39 11.12 -7.18
CA VAL A 521 7.93 9.89 -7.80
C VAL A 521 9.32 9.56 -7.26
N ALA A 522 10.18 10.57 -7.10
CA ALA A 522 11.51 10.38 -6.53
C ALA A 522 11.46 9.95 -5.06
N ALA A 523 10.45 10.38 -4.31
CA ALA A 523 10.26 9.98 -2.92
C ALA A 523 9.78 8.53 -2.81
N SER A 524 8.77 8.12 -3.59
CA SER A 524 8.34 6.73 -3.68
C SER A 524 7.42 6.46 -4.89
N PRO A 525 7.67 5.41 -5.69
CA PRO A 525 6.77 4.99 -6.77
C PRO A 525 5.48 4.33 -6.27
N ARG A 526 5.29 4.21 -4.94
CA ARG A 526 4.08 3.66 -4.31
C ARG A 526 3.06 4.73 -3.94
N LEU A 527 3.37 6.01 -4.15
CA LEU A 527 2.40 7.08 -3.92
C LEU A 527 1.33 7.04 -5.00
N SER A 528 0.07 7.21 -4.59
CA SER A 528 -1.09 7.23 -5.48
C SER A 528 -1.44 8.64 -5.91
N TRP A 529 -1.97 8.76 -7.12
CA TRP A 529 -2.28 10.03 -7.75
C TRP A 529 -3.77 10.33 -7.63
N VAL A 530 -4.07 11.47 -7.02
CA VAL A 530 -5.42 12.05 -6.89
C VAL A 530 -5.35 13.51 -7.31
N GLN A 531 -6.39 14.00 -7.98
CA GLN A 531 -6.58 15.45 -8.19
C GLN A 531 -7.89 15.97 -7.57
N GLY A 532 -8.77 15.11 -7.10
CA GLY A 532 -10.01 15.48 -6.43
C GLY A 532 -10.49 14.36 -5.52
N ASN A 533 -11.37 14.72 -4.59
CA ASN A 533 -12.02 13.83 -3.64
C ASN A 533 -13.29 14.51 -3.09
N HIS A 534 -13.90 13.89 -2.09
CA HIS A 534 -15.10 14.39 -1.43
C HIS A 534 -14.89 15.53 -0.41
N ASP A 535 -13.64 15.93 -0.12
CA ASP A 535 -13.31 16.96 0.90
C ASP A 535 -12.81 18.27 0.31
N ARG A 536 -12.66 18.34 -1.01
CA ARG A 536 -12.10 19.50 -1.71
C ARG A 536 -12.92 19.85 -2.93
N SER A 537 -12.92 21.15 -3.25
CA SER A 537 -13.47 21.67 -4.51
C SER A 537 -12.96 20.84 -5.70
N ARG A 538 -13.85 20.51 -6.63
CA ARG A 538 -13.55 19.69 -7.81
C ARG A 538 -12.47 20.34 -8.67
N ALA A 539 -11.58 19.52 -9.22
CA ALA A 539 -10.41 19.98 -9.98
C ALA A 539 -10.78 20.96 -11.11
N VAL A 540 -11.89 20.74 -11.82
CA VAL A 540 -12.38 21.64 -12.87
C VAL A 540 -12.64 23.05 -12.34
N THR A 541 -13.24 23.20 -11.15
CA THR A 541 -13.43 24.51 -10.53
C THR A 541 -12.08 25.12 -10.13
N ARG A 542 -11.25 24.36 -9.40
CA ARG A 542 -9.94 24.84 -8.93
C ARG A 542 -9.00 25.27 -10.07
N PHE A 543 -9.12 24.65 -11.23
CA PHE A 543 -8.28 24.93 -12.41
C PHE A 543 -8.86 25.99 -13.35
N GLY A 544 -9.92 26.69 -12.96
CA GLY A 544 -10.43 27.88 -13.65
C GLY A 544 -11.86 27.77 -14.20
N GLY A 545 -12.56 26.68 -13.91
CA GLY A 545 -13.97 26.48 -14.25
C GLY A 545 -14.25 26.28 -15.75
N GLY A 546 -15.46 25.80 -16.03
CA GLY A 546 -15.98 25.66 -17.39
C GLY A 546 -15.07 24.87 -18.34
N PRO A 547 -15.05 25.21 -19.65
CA PRO A 547 -14.22 24.50 -20.63
C PRO A 547 -12.72 24.56 -20.37
N ARG A 548 -12.21 25.65 -19.76
CA ARG A 548 -10.78 25.79 -19.42
C ARG A 548 -10.39 24.84 -18.30
N GLY A 549 -11.19 24.79 -17.23
CA GLY A 549 -11.00 23.85 -16.14
C GLY A 549 -11.06 22.39 -16.59
N ARG A 550 -11.99 22.05 -17.50
CA ARG A 550 -12.09 20.69 -18.09
C ARG A 550 -10.82 20.28 -18.83
N ARG A 551 -10.30 21.13 -19.74
CA ARG A 551 -9.05 20.81 -20.47
C ARG A 551 -7.87 20.64 -19.51
N ARG A 552 -7.78 21.49 -18.48
CA ARG A 552 -6.73 21.44 -17.46
C ARG A 552 -6.79 20.16 -16.62
N ALA A 553 -7.96 19.78 -16.14
CA ALA A 553 -8.16 18.53 -15.39
C ALA A 553 -7.80 17.31 -16.24
N LEU A 554 -8.23 17.28 -17.52
CA LEU A 554 -7.89 16.20 -18.44
C LEU A 554 -6.37 16.12 -18.72
N ALA A 555 -5.70 17.25 -18.90
CA ALA A 555 -4.26 17.30 -19.10
C ALA A 555 -3.50 16.67 -17.91
N LEU A 556 -3.98 16.88 -16.68
CA LEU A 556 -3.41 16.25 -15.50
C LEU A 556 -3.73 14.75 -15.42
N HIS A 557 -4.93 14.31 -15.79
CA HIS A 557 -5.26 12.89 -15.92
C HIS A 557 -4.35 12.15 -16.91
N VAL A 558 -3.98 12.77 -18.03
CA VAL A 558 -3.04 12.17 -19.00
C VAL A 558 -1.65 11.99 -18.40
N LEU A 559 -1.17 12.95 -17.60
CA LEU A 559 0.05 12.76 -16.82
C LEU A 559 -0.11 11.59 -15.85
N MET A 560 -1.14 11.62 -15.00
CA MET A 560 -1.43 10.59 -13.99
C MET A 560 -1.54 9.18 -14.59
N ALA A 561 -2.09 9.05 -15.81
CA ALA A 561 -2.19 7.78 -16.52
C ALA A 561 -0.83 7.12 -16.79
N LEU A 562 0.25 7.90 -16.92
CA LEU A 562 1.62 7.40 -17.08
C LEU A 562 2.33 7.16 -15.74
N LEU A 563 2.00 7.90 -14.68
CA LEU A 563 2.80 7.87 -13.44
C LEU A 563 2.75 6.50 -12.74
N PRO A 564 3.83 6.06 -12.06
CA PRO A 564 3.81 4.83 -11.26
C PRO A 564 2.95 5.04 -10.01
N GLY A 565 2.17 4.03 -9.62
CA GLY A 565 1.20 4.10 -8.53
C GLY A 565 -0.24 4.13 -9.04
N THR A 566 -1.19 3.96 -8.13
CA THR A 566 -2.62 3.92 -8.45
C THR A 566 -3.09 5.26 -8.99
N PHE A 567 -3.85 5.25 -10.09
CA PHE A 567 -4.55 6.44 -10.61
C PHE A 567 -5.97 6.44 -10.07
N TRP A 568 -6.30 7.40 -9.21
CA TRP A 568 -7.65 7.57 -8.68
C TRP A 568 -8.45 8.66 -9.40
N LEU A 569 -9.72 8.33 -9.66
CA LEU A 569 -10.78 9.26 -10.06
C LEU A 569 -11.76 9.45 -8.90
N TYR A 570 -12.17 10.69 -8.67
CA TYR A 570 -13.34 10.97 -7.86
C TYR A 570 -14.60 11.02 -8.73
N GLN A 571 -15.74 10.55 -8.21
CA GLN A 571 -16.97 10.47 -8.99
C GLN A 571 -17.33 11.79 -9.70
N GLY A 572 -17.53 11.73 -11.01
CA GLY A 572 -17.82 12.88 -11.87
C GLY A 572 -16.59 13.59 -12.43
N GLU A 573 -15.37 13.20 -12.05
CA GLU A 573 -14.17 13.67 -12.75
C GLU A 573 -14.13 13.17 -14.19
N GLU A 574 -14.62 11.95 -14.45
CA GLU A 574 -14.75 11.39 -15.79
C GLU A 574 -15.75 12.18 -16.66
N LEU A 575 -16.68 12.91 -16.04
CA LEU A 575 -17.65 13.79 -16.72
C LEU A 575 -17.14 15.23 -16.84
N GLY A 576 -15.99 15.55 -16.25
CA GLY A 576 -15.46 16.91 -16.20
C GLY A 576 -16.33 17.86 -15.36
N LEU A 577 -16.89 17.36 -14.25
CA LEU A 577 -17.72 18.17 -13.36
C LEU A 577 -16.87 19.17 -12.56
N GLY A 578 -17.30 20.43 -12.55
CA GLY A 578 -16.94 21.40 -11.51
C GLY A 578 -17.84 21.27 -10.29
N ASP A 579 -17.60 22.06 -9.25
CA ASP A 579 -18.46 22.14 -8.07
C ASP A 579 -19.92 22.39 -8.45
N GLY A 580 -20.81 21.66 -7.79
CA GLY A 580 -22.24 21.88 -7.91
C GLY A 580 -22.65 23.10 -7.10
N ARG A 581 -23.66 23.82 -7.60
CA ARG A 581 -24.21 24.98 -6.88
C ARG A 581 -25.11 24.51 -5.75
N VAL A 582 -24.70 24.79 -4.51
CA VAL A 582 -25.51 24.57 -3.31
C VAL A 582 -26.02 25.93 -2.80
N PRO A 583 -27.34 26.21 -2.86
CA PRO A 583 -27.87 27.48 -2.37
C PRO A 583 -27.67 27.65 -0.85
N PRO A 584 -27.56 28.89 -0.35
CA PRO A 584 -27.54 29.15 1.09
C PRO A 584 -28.68 28.45 1.82
N GLY A 585 -28.38 27.89 2.99
CA GLY A 585 -29.35 27.14 3.81
C GLY A 585 -29.69 25.73 3.31
N HIS A 586 -29.06 25.26 2.22
CA HIS A 586 -29.26 23.91 1.68
C HIS A 586 -27.99 23.03 1.76
N GLY A 587 -26.94 23.54 2.40
CA GLY A 587 -25.74 22.77 2.71
C GLY A 587 -25.96 21.83 3.90
N ALA A 588 -25.20 20.75 3.93
CA ALA A 588 -25.25 19.71 4.96
C ALA A 588 -23.88 19.50 5.64
N ASP A 589 -22.81 20.11 5.13
CA ASP A 589 -21.47 19.96 5.69
C ASP A 589 -21.32 20.70 7.04
N PRO A 590 -20.96 20.00 8.13
CA PRO A 590 -20.67 20.63 9.41
C PRO A 590 -19.59 21.71 9.35
N LEU A 591 -18.56 21.52 8.51
CA LEU A 591 -17.49 22.51 8.33
C LEU A 591 -18.02 23.78 7.67
N GLY A 592 -18.88 23.64 6.66
CA GLY A 592 -19.54 24.75 5.98
C GLY A 592 -20.45 25.59 6.89
N ALA A 593 -21.00 24.99 7.96
CA ALA A 593 -21.79 25.74 8.95
C ALA A 593 -20.92 26.70 9.79
N ALA A 594 -19.67 26.31 10.08
CA ALA A 594 -18.71 27.14 10.81
C ALA A 594 -17.92 28.08 9.88
N GLN A 595 -17.55 27.60 8.70
CA GLN A 595 -16.74 28.30 7.69
C GLN A 595 -17.30 28.01 6.28
N PRO A 596 -18.29 28.80 5.81
CA PRO A 596 -18.95 28.56 4.53
C PRO A 596 -18.01 28.44 3.32
N GLU A 597 -16.87 29.14 3.35
CA GLU A 597 -15.83 29.13 2.33
C GLU A 597 -15.03 27.82 2.25
N GLU A 598 -15.02 27.03 3.34
CA GLU A 598 -14.37 25.71 3.40
C GLU A 598 -15.38 24.56 3.25
N SER A 599 -16.65 24.86 2.91
CA SER A 599 -17.69 23.85 2.71
C SER A 599 -17.33 22.85 1.60
N ARG A 600 -17.57 21.57 1.90
CA ARG A 600 -17.34 20.41 1.02
C ARG A 600 -18.55 20.09 0.14
N ASP A 601 -19.72 20.70 0.40
CA ASP A 601 -20.99 20.32 -0.23
C ASP A 601 -20.98 20.46 -1.77
N GLY A 602 -20.25 21.46 -2.31
CA GLY A 602 -20.14 21.65 -3.76
C GLY A 602 -19.54 20.44 -4.49
N ALA A 603 -18.61 19.73 -3.86
CA ALA A 603 -18.02 18.51 -4.40
C ALA A 603 -18.92 17.28 -4.21
N ARG A 604 -19.87 17.34 -3.26
CA ARG A 604 -20.74 16.24 -2.82
C ARG A 604 -22.14 16.24 -3.44
N THR A 605 -22.46 17.17 -4.33
CA THR A 605 -23.73 17.15 -5.07
C THR A 605 -23.97 15.81 -5.81
N PRO A 606 -25.24 15.36 -5.97
CA PRO A 606 -25.58 14.08 -6.61
C PRO A 606 -24.98 13.87 -8.00
N MET A 607 -24.59 12.63 -8.32
CA MET A 607 -24.09 12.25 -9.64
C MET A 607 -25.16 12.40 -10.72
N PRO A 608 -24.85 13.07 -11.84
CA PRO A 608 -25.80 13.26 -12.93
C PRO A 608 -25.81 12.06 -13.89
N TRP A 609 -26.71 11.10 -13.72
CA TRP A 609 -26.81 9.94 -14.63
C TRP A 609 -27.55 10.26 -15.93
N ARG A 610 -28.67 10.99 -15.85
CA ARG A 610 -29.48 11.38 -17.01
C ARG A 610 -30.25 12.67 -16.76
N PRO A 611 -30.68 13.39 -17.80
CA PRO A 611 -31.51 14.60 -17.63
C PRO A 611 -32.85 14.30 -16.95
N GLY A 612 -33.37 15.32 -16.26
CA GLY A 612 -34.68 15.28 -15.60
C GLY A 612 -34.60 15.41 -14.08
N PRO A 613 -35.75 15.31 -13.39
CA PRO A 613 -35.82 15.39 -11.93
C PRO A 613 -34.89 14.38 -11.26
N GLY A 614 -34.14 14.83 -10.25
CA GLY A 614 -33.19 13.99 -9.52
C GLY A 614 -32.00 13.52 -10.35
N LEU A 615 -31.81 14.00 -11.59
CA LEU A 615 -30.72 13.66 -12.50
C LEU A 615 -30.49 12.16 -12.73
N GLY A 616 -31.53 11.33 -12.52
CA GLY A 616 -31.41 9.87 -12.50
C GLY A 616 -30.54 9.30 -11.37
N PHE A 617 -30.15 10.13 -10.39
CA PHE A 617 -29.55 9.71 -9.13
C PHE A 617 -30.61 9.07 -8.22
N THR A 618 -31.77 9.70 -8.07
CA THR A 618 -32.89 9.23 -7.23
C THR A 618 -34.22 9.38 -7.95
N THR A 619 -35.22 8.58 -7.56
CA THR A 619 -36.64 8.81 -7.89
C THR A 619 -37.37 9.69 -6.88
N GLY A 620 -36.77 9.91 -5.70
CA GLY A 620 -37.29 10.76 -4.63
C GLY A 620 -36.73 12.19 -4.66
N ARG A 621 -36.48 12.75 -3.47
CA ARG A 621 -35.85 14.07 -3.31
C ARG A 621 -34.41 13.88 -2.85
N PRO A 622 -33.41 14.33 -3.62
CA PRO A 622 -32.02 14.14 -3.21
C PRO A 622 -31.70 14.91 -1.93
N TRP A 623 -30.82 14.32 -1.11
CA TRP A 623 -30.39 14.88 0.18
C TRP A 623 -29.67 16.23 0.02
N LEU A 624 -28.90 16.39 -1.06
CA LEU A 624 -28.36 17.66 -1.53
C LEU A 624 -29.02 18.11 -2.83
N PRO A 625 -29.07 19.43 -3.12
CA PRO A 625 -29.51 19.93 -4.41
C PRO A 625 -28.73 19.32 -5.58
N ASP A 626 -29.38 19.26 -6.74
CA ASP A 626 -28.86 18.69 -7.98
C ASP A 626 -27.60 19.42 -8.54
N GLY A 627 -27.13 20.48 -7.89
CA GLY A 627 -25.93 21.21 -8.26
C GLY A 627 -26.08 22.13 -9.47
N ALA A 628 -27.30 22.37 -9.96
CA ALA A 628 -27.60 23.12 -11.19
C ALA A 628 -26.94 22.53 -12.45
N ARG A 629 -26.93 21.19 -12.56
CA ARG A 629 -26.33 20.44 -13.68
C ARG A 629 -27.22 20.52 -14.93
N GLY A 630 -26.58 20.64 -16.10
CA GLY A 630 -27.24 20.57 -17.39
C GLY A 630 -27.18 19.17 -18.02
N ASP A 631 -27.85 19.00 -19.16
CA ASP A 631 -27.85 17.75 -19.94
C ASP A 631 -26.41 17.27 -20.27
N GLY A 632 -25.56 18.17 -20.77
CA GLY A 632 -24.16 17.88 -21.09
C GLY A 632 -23.26 17.61 -19.88
N ASP A 633 -23.76 17.72 -18.65
CA ASP A 633 -23.05 17.27 -17.46
C ASP A 633 -23.41 15.83 -17.09
N THR A 634 -24.42 15.24 -17.72
CA THR A 634 -24.90 13.90 -17.38
C THR A 634 -24.18 12.79 -18.15
N VAL A 635 -24.14 11.58 -17.58
CA VAL A 635 -23.61 10.39 -18.27
C VAL A 635 -24.34 10.19 -19.60
N ALA A 636 -25.68 10.18 -19.59
CA ALA A 636 -26.49 10.01 -20.79
C ALA A 636 -26.24 11.10 -21.85
N GLY A 637 -26.00 12.35 -21.43
CA GLY A 637 -25.70 13.46 -22.34
C GLY A 637 -24.30 13.40 -22.95
N GLN A 638 -23.37 12.64 -22.36
CA GLN A 638 -21.99 12.52 -22.83
C GLN A 638 -21.66 11.19 -23.53
N GLN A 639 -22.41 10.11 -23.24
CA GLN A 639 -22.06 8.74 -23.66
C GLN A 639 -21.97 8.56 -25.18
N ASP A 640 -22.84 9.24 -25.95
CA ASP A 640 -22.94 9.06 -27.41
C ASP A 640 -22.07 10.05 -28.20
N ASP A 641 -21.49 11.07 -27.53
CA ASP A 641 -20.58 12.04 -28.14
C ASP A 641 -19.12 11.58 -27.98
N PRO A 642 -18.42 11.15 -29.06
CA PRO A 642 -17.04 10.67 -28.98
C PRO A 642 -16.04 11.76 -28.58
N THR A 643 -16.43 13.04 -28.63
CA THR A 643 -15.62 14.19 -28.20
C THR A 643 -15.92 14.65 -26.77
N SER A 644 -16.86 14.00 -26.08
CA SER A 644 -17.21 14.33 -24.70
C SER A 644 -16.04 14.07 -23.74
N HIS A 645 -16.13 14.67 -22.55
CA HIS A 645 -15.12 14.45 -21.51
C HIS A 645 -15.11 12.98 -21.09
N LEU A 646 -16.29 12.38 -20.91
CA LEU A 646 -16.50 10.96 -20.60
C LEU A 646 -15.77 10.05 -21.58
N ASN A 647 -16.05 10.22 -22.88
CA ASN A 647 -15.44 9.36 -23.90
C ASN A 647 -13.94 9.62 -24.04
N THR A 648 -13.46 10.84 -23.76
CA THR A 648 -12.02 11.13 -23.79
C THR A 648 -11.29 10.47 -22.62
N VAL A 649 -11.84 10.50 -21.39
CA VAL A 649 -11.30 9.78 -20.24
C VAL A 649 -11.38 8.26 -20.47
N GLY A 650 -12.50 7.74 -20.97
CA GLY A 650 -12.64 6.32 -21.31
C GLY A 650 -11.61 5.85 -22.34
N ARG A 651 -11.33 6.64 -23.39
CA ARG A 651 -10.25 6.36 -24.36
C ARG A 651 -8.87 6.37 -23.69
N LEU A 652 -8.60 7.32 -22.80
CA LEU A 652 -7.33 7.38 -22.07
C LEU A 652 -7.10 6.11 -21.25
N LEU A 653 -8.09 5.70 -20.46
CA LEU A 653 -8.00 4.53 -19.59
C LEU A 653 -7.91 3.22 -20.38
N SER A 654 -8.70 3.08 -21.46
CA SER A 654 -8.61 1.94 -22.37
C SER A 654 -7.23 1.84 -23.05
N THR A 655 -6.70 2.98 -23.52
CA THR A 655 -5.35 3.06 -24.10
C THR A 655 -4.29 2.67 -23.09
N ARG A 656 -4.37 3.21 -21.86
CA ARG A 656 -3.46 2.86 -20.76
C ARG A 656 -3.50 1.36 -20.46
N ARG A 657 -4.68 0.76 -20.35
CA ARG A 657 -4.85 -0.68 -20.08
C ARG A 657 -4.20 -1.54 -21.14
N ARG A 658 -4.36 -1.22 -22.44
CA ARG A 658 -3.72 -1.96 -23.55
C ARG A 658 -2.20 -1.92 -23.50
N LEU A 659 -1.63 -0.89 -22.88
CA LEU A 659 -0.20 -0.59 -22.95
C LEU A 659 0.56 -0.87 -21.63
N ALA A 660 -0.15 -1.08 -20.52
CA ALA A 660 0.42 -1.23 -19.19
C ALA A 660 1.10 -2.60 -18.91
N HIS A 661 1.25 -3.47 -19.92
CA HIS A 661 1.93 -4.77 -19.80
C HIS A 661 3.47 -4.70 -19.74
N LEU A 662 4.04 -3.56 -19.32
CA LEU A 662 5.48 -3.39 -19.22
C LEU A 662 6.07 -4.27 -18.11
N PRO A 663 7.13 -5.05 -18.38
CA PRO A 663 7.85 -5.79 -17.34
C PRO A 663 8.38 -4.85 -16.26
N ALA A 664 8.32 -5.29 -15.00
CA ALA A 664 8.73 -4.52 -13.82
C ALA A 664 10.16 -3.93 -13.91
N ALA A 665 11.05 -4.56 -14.69
CA ALA A 665 12.43 -4.11 -14.95
C ALA A 665 12.54 -2.75 -15.67
N THR A 666 11.42 -2.14 -16.10
CA THR A 666 11.41 -0.87 -16.86
C THR A 666 10.54 0.25 -16.24
N ASP A 667 10.18 0.12 -14.95
CA ASP A 667 9.20 1.00 -14.26
C ASP A 667 9.73 2.39 -13.83
N ARG A 668 10.88 2.82 -14.34
CA ARG A 668 11.45 4.14 -14.02
C ARG A 668 10.75 5.23 -14.84
N LEU A 669 10.37 6.32 -14.17
CA LEU A 669 9.89 7.54 -14.81
C LEU A 669 11.08 8.46 -15.10
N ASP A 670 11.22 8.86 -16.36
CA ASP A 670 12.21 9.84 -16.80
C ASP A 670 11.50 11.08 -17.33
N ARG A 671 11.90 12.27 -16.86
CA ARG A 671 11.51 13.50 -17.54
C ARG A 671 12.39 13.72 -18.76
N VAL A 672 11.78 14.12 -19.87
CA VAL A 672 12.47 14.27 -21.14
C VAL A 672 12.25 15.67 -21.71
N ALA A 673 13.33 16.33 -22.11
CA ALA A 673 13.25 17.60 -22.82
C ALA A 673 13.03 17.36 -24.32
N LEU A 674 11.96 17.93 -24.89
CA LEU A 674 11.62 17.79 -26.31
C LEU A 674 11.85 19.08 -27.13
N GLY A 675 12.66 20.01 -26.63
CA GLY A 675 12.98 21.26 -27.35
C GLY A 675 11.81 22.24 -27.52
N ALA A 676 10.69 22.01 -26.82
CA ALA A 676 9.50 22.85 -26.79
C ALA A 676 9.02 23.04 -25.34
N PRO A 677 8.21 24.08 -25.02
CA PRO A 677 7.74 24.34 -23.65
C PRO A 677 6.58 23.41 -23.26
N VAL A 678 6.84 22.10 -23.32
CA VAL A 678 5.91 21.02 -22.92
C VAL A 678 6.47 20.26 -21.72
N THR A 679 5.57 19.67 -20.94
CA THR A 679 5.91 18.68 -19.94
C THR A 679 5.90 17.31 -20.61
N ALA A 680 7.03 16.60 -20.58
CA ALA A 680 7.13 15.27 -21.16
C ALA A 680 7.81 14.29 -20.21
N TYR A 681 7.12 13.17 -19.99
CA TYR A 681 7.61 12.05 -19.18
C TYR A 681 7.63 10.78 -20.01
N ARG A 682 8.56 9.89 -19.70
CA ARG A 682 8.69 8.55 -20.26
C ARG A 682 8.71 7.52 -19.14
N ARG A 683 7.97 6.43 -19.31
CA ARG A 683 8.03 5.24 -18.45
C ARG A 683 8.05 3.99 -19.33
N GLY A 684 9.21 3.34 -19.39
CA GLY A 684 9.47 2.25 -20.32
C GLY A 684 9.27 2.68 -21.79
N ALA A 685 8.29 2.07 -22.45
CA ALA A 685 7.92 2.39 -23.84
C ALA A 685 6.92 3.55 -23.96
N LEU A 686 6.29 3.96 -22.86
CA LEU A 686 5.20 4.93 -22.87
C LEU A 686 5.69 6.33 -22.57
N TRP A 687 5.00 7.30 -23.15
CA TRP A 687 5.25 8.71 -22.92
C TRP A 687 3.95 9.47 -22.69
N SER A 688 4.01 10.49 -21.85
CA SER A 688 2.98 11.50 -21.73
C SER A 688 3.60 12.82 -22.12
N VAL A 689 2.99 13.52 -23.08
CA VAL A 689 3.44 14.81 -23.59
C VAL A 689 2.29 15.80 -23.49
N VAL A 690 2.45 16.82 -22.65
CA VAL A 690 1.37 17.71 -22.25
C VAL A 690 1.79 19.16 -22.34
N ASN A 691 0.97 19.98 -23.00
CA ASN A 691 1.14 21.43 -23.02
C ASN A 691 0.43 22.07 -21.81
N LEU A 692 1.09 22.15 -20.65
CA LEU A 692 0.49 22.76 -19.46
C LEU A 692 0.27 24.29 -19.57
N ARG A 693 0.79 24.93 -20.62
CA ARG A 693 0.78 26.40 -20.79
C ARG A 693 -0.48 26.87 -21.51
N ASP A 694 -0.78 28.16 -21.35
CA ASP A 694 -1.90 28.82 -22.03
C ASP A 694 -1.56 29.27 -23.47
N THR A 695 -0.37 28.94 -23.95
CA THR A 695 0.12 29.25 -25.30
C THR A 695 0.16 28.00 -26.17
N THR A 696 0.02 28.19 -27.49
CA THR A 696 0.17 27.10 -28.47
C THR A 696 1.65 26.75 -28.64
N VAL A 697 1.95 25.45 -28.72
CA VAL A 697 3.24 24.95 -29.22
C VAL A 697 3.10 24.74 -30.72
N ALA A 698 3.80 25.56 -31.51
CA ALA A 698 3.61 25.61 -32.96
C ALA A 698 4.19 24.37 -33.68
N GLU A 699 5.28 23.83 -33.17
CA GLU A 699 6.00 22.73 -33.80
C GLU A 699 6.66 21.86 -32.73
N LEU A 700 6.26 20.59 -32.67
CA LEU A 700 6.84 19.57 -31.82
C LEU A 700 7.04 18.29 -32.64
N GLU A 701 8.29 17.83 -32.75
CA GLU A 701 8.58 16.50 -33.28
C GLU A 701 8.26 15.44 -32.23
N LEU A 702 7.38 14.49 -32.55
CA LEU A 702 7.00 13.45 -31.60
C LEU A 702 8.13 12.39 -31.45
N PRO A 703 8.57 12.07 -30.23
CA PRO A 703 9.62 11.06 -30.00
C PRO A 703 9.15 9.62 -30.25
N ALA A 704 7.83 9.40 -30.34
CA ALA A 704 7.18 8.12 -30.61
C ALA A 704 5.78 8.38 -31.21
N PRO A 705 5.14 7.38 -31.84
CA PRO A 705 3.77 7.52 -32.31
C PRO A 705 2.79 7.86 -31.16
N ALA A 706 2.01 8.92 -31.31
CA ALA A 706 0.92 9.25 -30.41
C ALA A 706 -0.25 8.29 -30.63
N VAL A 707 -0.63 7.60 -29.56
CA VAL A 707 -1.69 6.58 -29.53
C VAL A 707 -2.96 7.07 -28.83
N PHE A 708 -2.90 8.26 -28.25
CA PHE A 708 -4.04 8.99 -27.69
C PHE A 708 -3.80 10.49 -27.86
N ASP A 709 -4.88 11.22 -28.14
CA ASP A 709 -4.93 12.69 -28.19
C ASP A 709 -6.20 13.17 -27.47
N SER A 710 -6.04 14.12 -26.55
CA SER A 710 -7.15 14.74 -25.81
C SER A 710 -8.13 15.48 -26.73
N ASP A 711 -7.66 15.98 -27.87
CA ASP A 711 -8.44 16.85 -28.77
C ASP A 711 -8.85 16.15 -30.07
N ASP A 712 -8.33 14.96 -30.36
CA ASP A 712 -8.66 14.19 -31.56
C ASP A 712 -9.08 12.74 -31.23
N PRO A 713 -10.38 12.40 -31.32
CA PRO A 713 -10.86 11.04 -31.12
C PRO A 713 -10.35 10.02 -32.14
N ALA A 714 -9.86 10.45 -33.30
CA ALA A 714 -9.34 9.56 -34.34
C ALA A 714 -7.96 8.98 -34.00
N VAL A 715 -7.21 9.62 -33.09
CA VAL A 715 -5.90 9.12 -32.63
C VAL A 715 -6.11 8.01 -31.62
N THR A 716 -5.70 6.80 -32.00
CA THR A 716 -5.85 5.56 -31.23
C THR A 716 -4.59 4.70 -31.38
N PRO A 717 -4.40 3.64 -30.57
CA PRO A 717 -3.29 2.71 -30.77
C PRO A 717 -3.25 2.08 -32.17
N ASP A 718 -4.41 1.92 -32.81
CA ASP A 718 -4.54 1.30 -34.14
C ASP A 718 -4.44 2.33 -35.28
N ARG A 719 -4.54 3.64 -34.96
CA ARG A 719 -4.37 4.77 -35.88
C ARG A 719 -3.49 5.84 -35.23
N PRO A 720 -2.20 5.53 -34.99
CA PRO A 720 -1.33 6.44 -34.28
C PRO A 720 -0.93 7.63 -35.16
N ARG A 721 -0.68 8.77 -34.54
CA ARG A 721 -0.16 9.99 -35.19
C ARG A 721 1.35 10.05 -35.03
N THR A 722 2.07 10.34 -36.11
CA THR A 722 3.55 10.45 -36.14
C THR A 722 4.00 11.78 -36.74
N GLY A 723 5.26 12.16 -36.51
CA GLY A 723 5.88 13.35 -37.08
C GLY A 723 5.62 14.61 -36.28
N ARG A 724 5.59 15.76 -36.96
CA ARG A 724 5.42 17.08 -36.33
C ARG A 724 3.97 17.39 -36.02
N VAL A 725 3.73 17.90 -34.82
CA VAL A 725 2.40 18.32 -34.37
C VAL A 725 2.42 19.75 -33.83
N ARG A 726 1.24 20.38 -33.88
CA ARG A 726 0.91 21.60 -33.15
C ARG A 726 0.08 21.20 -31.94
N LEU A 727 0.44 21.68 -30.75
CA LEU A 727 -0.33 21.44 -29.53
C LEU A 727 -1.05 22.71 -29.08
N ALA A 728 -2.37 22.62 -28.96
CA ALA A 728 -3.18 23.66 -28.35
C ALA A 728 -2.88 23.80 -26.84
N PRO A 729 -3.28 24.90 -26.18
CA PRO A 729 -3.21 25.03 -24.73
C PRO A 729 -3.90 23.85 -24.03
N GLN A 730 -3.20 23.19 -23.11
CA GLN A 730 -3.67 22.02 -22.36
C GLN A 730 -4.01 20.78 -23.18
N GLN A 731 -3.62 20.74 -24.45
CA GLN A 731 -3.67 19.49 -25.21
C GLN A 731 -2.63 18.50 -24.67
N ALA A 732 -3.02 17.24 -24.59
CA ALA A 732 -2.24 16.18 -23.99
C ALA A 732 -2.25 14.92 -24.85
N LEU A 733 -1.09 14.30 -25.01
CA LEU A 733 -0.86 13.11 -25.82
C LEU A 733 -0.29 11.98 -24.97
N LEU A 734 -0.70 10.74 -25.26
CA LEU A 734 0.01 9.53 -24.83
C LEU A 734 0.69 8.92 -26.07
N LEU A 735 1.97 8.55 -25.95
CA LEU A 735 2.74 7.95 -27.03
C LEU A 735 3.28 6.58 -26.60
N ALA A 736 3.52 5.70 -27.56
CA ALA A 736 4.07 4.36 -27.32
C ALA A 736 5.17 4.02 -28.34
N GLY A 737 6.35 3.59 -27.86
CA GLY A 737 7.47 3.13 -28.68
C GLY A 737 7.59 1.59 -28.74
N GLY A 738 7.98 1.04 -29.89
CA GLY A 738 8.06 -0.42 -30.12
C GLY A 738 6.83 -0.99 -30.83
N SER A 739 6.94 -2.16 -31.45
CA SER A 739 5.87 -2.77 -32.26
C SER A 739 4.62 -3.03 -31.41
N THR A 740 3.51 -2.40 -31.78
CA THR A 740 2.17 -2.56 -31.18
C THR A 740 1.46 -3.83 -31.65
N ALA A 741 2.19 -4.84 -32.15
CA ALA A 741 1.58 -6.08 -32.60
C ALA A 741 0.99 -6.84 -31.39
N PRO A 742 -0.30 -7.22 -31.42
CA PRO A 742 -0.86 -8.06 -30.37
C PRO A 742 -0.11 -9.41 -30.33
N PRO A 743 0.03 -10.05 -29.16
CA PRO A 743 0.50 -11.42 -29.10
C PRO A 743 -0.42 -12.27 -29.98
N THR A 744 0.17 -12.93 -30.96
CA THR A 744 -0.55 -13.92 -31.75
C THR A 744 -1.00 -15.03 -30.79
N PRO A 745 -2.26 -15.48 -30.85
CA PRO A 745 -2.65 -16.65 -30.08
C PRO A 745 -1.80 -17.81 -30.58
N ASP A 746 -1.00 -18.40 -29.70
CA ASP A 746 -0.20 -19.57 -29.99
C ASP A 746 -1.07 -20.59 -30.72
N ALA A 747 -0.72 -20.87 -31.97
CA ALA A 747 -1.27 -21.98 -32.70
C ALA A 747 -0.90 -23.23 -31.91
N ALA A 748 -1.91 -23.82 -31.25
CA ALA A 748 -1.82 -25.13 -30.65
C ALA A 748 -1.23 -26.10 -31.68
N THR A 749 0.06 -26.40 -31.52
CA THR A 749 0.74 -27.47 -32.22
C THR A 749 0.32 -28.76 -31.53
N GLY A 750 -0.85 -29.28 -31.93
CA GLY A 750 -1.20 -30.67 -31.66
C GLY A 750 -0.20 -31.58 -32.40
N PRO A 751 0.32 -32.64 -31.76
CA PRO A 751 1.13 -33.61 -32.48
C PRO A 751 0.21 -34.37 -33.44
N ALA A 752 0.49 -34.27 -34.74
CA ALA A 752 -0.08 -35.14 -35.75
C ALA A 752 0.35 -36.58 -35.46
N GLY A 753 -0.57 -37.36 -34.88
CA GLY A 753 -0.44 -38.80 -34.75
C GLY A 753 -0.85 -39.48 -36.05
N ASP A 754 0.10 -40.17 -36.66
CA ASP A 754 -0.12 -41.16 -37.72
C ASP A 754 -1.12 -42.23 -37.27
N ALA A 755 -2.13 -42.51 -38.12
CA ALA A 755 -2.74 -43.84 -38.19
C ALA A 755 -3.46 -44.07 -39.54
N PRO A 756 -3.59 -45.33 -39.99
CA PRO A 756 -3.43 -45.71 -41.38
C PRO A 756 -4.74 -45.91 -42.16
N ALA A 757 -4.55 -46.03 -43.48
CA ALA A 757 -5.54 -46.40 -44.48
C ALA A 757 -6.39 -47.63 -44.11
N GLY A 758 -7.70 -47.53 -44.33
CA GLY A 758 -8.65 -48.63 -44.16
C GLY A 758 -10.04 -48.38 -44.74
N ARG A 759 -10.18 -48.63 -46.05
CA ARG A 759 -11.31 -49.26 -46.78
C ARG A 759 -12.78 -48.88 -46.50
N THR A 760 -13.47 -48.52 -47.61
CA THR A 760 -14.86 -48.89 -48.05
C THR A 760 -16.03 -48.51 -47.11
N ALA A 761 -17.14 -47.92 -47.55
CA ALA A 761 -17.79 -47.84 -48.86
C ALA A 761 -18.64 -46.55 -48.94
#